data_AF-A0A7X7KL22-F1
#
_entry.id   AF-A0A7X7KL22-F1
#
_cell.length_a   1.000
_cell.length_b   1.000
_cell.length_c   1.000
_cell.angle_alpha   90.00
_cell.angle_beta   90.00
_cell.angle_gamma   90.00
#
_symmetry.space_group_name_H-M   'P 1'
#
loop_
_entity.id
_entity.type
_entity.pdbx_description
1 polymer ?
#
loop_
_entity_poly.entity_id
_entity_poly.type
_entity_poly.pdbx_seq_one_letter_code
_entity_poly.pdbx_strand_id
1 'polypeptide(L)'
;MARLATLCALSALTAWLAAATAAEPVVTPIASPDDWLRWVIPLPKEASLPTQVTLDASAVRLVLDPGAGPSAGTGFRQLQALFREKAGIDGSTGDIFEIRLGRCDEAGRIGDEAIPGAERLRELPNRDQAYVIRAVGERRIVLAALESPGLLYAAQTLRQLLEPRFRGAMVTLPLLTVTDWPDLAERGEWGGSSMRDIEWLAERRMNLVEFHTEHRVTADGQPVATVDSALLRRGELHAVHMVPIISHLNGMGQRGVYEAFPELRGKGSAAVYKTPTADLVAPCASQPRLVEVLAGWMRALAATASVRDISCWLGELRQHCDCEACRQTGQFALEARAFVAAWRLARQTVPDLRIRVLLTQGSYDSNDRVLAEIPPEVGVTYYDGGRTYDSSPQPMIYPLLEDYAANGGWLGCYPQLTPSWRIVSPWSCPHFIRFRLTEFVDKRLSCLAGYVVPDNRLFDVQVSAAAEWSWNAHGRDERAFMTAWATRQGFDRPDAVATWATTLGPAAWDLYGARFVERYLFHPQSLASLLTTRQALPYGQAFLAQIPDAARLHANRDACAAALTLALEVGSPAMVAESRAVLAYYDMVIALGRLCDVLADNRTPASERRDALQEHLNRLALAGCQNQDALRDWERAVAVGSGGGRLRESIEATAGTVHALAKALAPHGLRNPAPMVMGQPIGGWSSEDFRESAAIVREWEVTPFLVAPGTYEVTFQYSSGWNGLQTSRAALVSWPRDGADAARVEVSADAHPGTTGHRSSGNVYTLVLSSLDPDRRYAVVAEIRGTRPQDQPAGRTGCSGTVTLQRRREHDWQIRLLELRPDERAAGPDSLKTAFTGKGLRVGVVVGGYGSESLRECLQAQPGLDVVALSYADLRLDECQVVVWPQSRSSAVPPDLVAALESYVANGGGLVATHDAVGYRQMPKLLTALCQGGTAHVRDERWRCAADHPVTAGLDPKATLAQSYLDHVQIEPGPAGKVVAVAEKTGRPVVVAGDHGKGRYVACGLLPGCSADAQEAPPTADETRLLTNAVRWCARAPQDPPAP
;
A
#
# COMPACT_ATOMS: atom_id res chain seq x y z
N MET A 1 -47.55 -52.89 -38.59
CA MET A 1 -47.25 -51.80 -37.63
C MET A 1 -46.58 -50.64 -38.37
N ALA A 2 -47.33 -50.00 -39.27
CA ALA A 2 -46.86 -48.96 -40.19
C ALA A 2 -47.55 -47.62 -39.92
N ARG A 3 -47.88 -47.34 -38.64
CA ARG A 3 -48.63 -46.14 -38.21
C ARG A 3 -47.95 -45.34 -37.08
N LEU A 4 -46.74 -45.71 -36.65
CA LEU A 4 -45.99 -44.93 -35.63
C LEU A 4 -44.83 -44.08 -36.21
N ALA A 5 -44.37 -44.36 -37.43
CA ALA A 5 -43.25 -43.61 -38.02
C ALA A 5 -43.67 -42.26 -38.64
N THR A 6 -44.96 -42.02 -38.84
CA THR A 6 -45.47 -40.83 -39.54
C THR A 6 -45.88 -39.69 -38.58
N LEU A 7 -46.01 -39.96 -37.27
CA LEU A 7 -46.36 -38.91 -36.28
C LEU A 7 -45.13 -38.24 -35.63
N CYS A 8 -43.96 -38.88 -35.61
CA CYS A 8 -42.72 -38.22 -35.13
C CYS A 8 -42.06 -37.32 -36.19
N ALA A 9 -42.41 -37.48 -37.47
CA ALA A 9 -41.90 -36.62 -38.53
C ALA A 9 -42.67 -35.29 -38.66
N LEU A 10 -43.92 -35.21 -38.18
CA LEU A 10 -44.71 -33.96 -38.23
C LEU A 10 -44.47 -33.02 -37.05
N SER A 11 -44.03 -33.52 -35.89
CA SER A 11 -43.59 -32.68 -34.75
C SER A 11 -42.13 -32.21 -34.88
N ALA A 12 -41.30 -32.94 -35.64
CA ALA A 12 -39.95 -32.52 -35.99
C ALA A 12 -39.92 -31.47 -37.13
N LEU A 13 -40.91 -31.48 -38.04
CA LEU A 13 -41.00 -30.46 -39.10
C LEU A 13 -41.57 -29.11 -38.62
N THR A 14 -42.36 -29.06 -37.54
CA THR A 14 -42.79 -27.79 -36.93
C THR A 14 -41.72 -27.17 -36.02
N ALA A 15 -40.71 -27.94 -35.60
CA ALA A 15 -39.55 -27.44 -34.85
C ALA A 15 -38.38 -26.97 -35.76
N TRP A 16 -38.47 -27.20 -37.08
CA TRP A 16 -37.47 -26.78 -38.07
C TRP A 16 -38.00 -25.75 -39.10
N LEU A 17 -39.25 -25.30 -38.94
CA LEU A 17 -39.87 -24.24 -39.75
C LEU A 17 -40.42 -23.07 -38.92
N ALA A 18 -39.97 -22.92 -37.68
CA ALA A 18 -39.80 -21.60 -37.10
C ALA A 18 -38.47 -21.06 -37.65
N ALA A 19 -38.46 -20.71 -38.94
CA ALA A 19 -37.54 -19.70 -39.43
C ALA A 19 -37.66 -18.55 -38.43
N ALA A 20 -36.56 -18.25 -37.74
CA ALA A 20 -36.44 -17.07 -36.91
C ALA A 20 -36.76 -15.87 -37.80
N THR A 21 -38.02 -15.47 -37.85
CA THR A 21 -38.39 -14.10 -38.15
C THR A 21 -37.68 -13.32 -37.08
N ALA A 22 -36.54 -12.74 -37.47
CA ALA A 22 -35.77 -11.76 -36.73
C ALA A 22 -36.75 -10.87 -35.96
N ALA A 23 -36.90 -11.13 -34.66
CA ALA A 23 -37.86 -10.41 -33.84
C ALA A 23 -37.44 -8.93 -33.88
N GLU A 24 -38.38 -8.04 -34.21
CA GLU A 24 -38.07 -6.62 -34.24
C GLU A 24 -37.51 -6.17 -32.89
N PRO A 25 -36.54 -5.24 -32.89
CA PRO A 25 -35.95 -4.71 -31.67
C PRO A 25 -37.03 -4.16 -30.72
N VAL A 26 -37.22 -4.79 -29.57
CA VAL A 26 -38.16 -4.29 -28.55
C VAL A 26 -37.44 -3.24 -27.69
N VAL A 27 -37.85 -1.99 -27.85
CA VAL A 27 -37.35 -0.87 -27.04
C VAL A 27 -38.02 -0.87 -25.67
N THR A 28 -37.21 -0.82 -24.63
CA THR A 28 -37.66 -0.78 -23.24
C THR A 28 -37.03 0.39 -22.48
N PRO A 29 -37.69 1.01 -21.49
CA PRO A 29 -37.08 2.03 -20.65
C PRO A 29 -35.90 1.48 -19.83
N ILE A 30 -34.87 2.29 -19.64
CA ILE A 30 -33.80 1.99 -18.67
C ILE A 30 -34.25 2.43 -17.29
N ALA A 31 -34.39 1.47 -16.38
CA ALA A 31 -34.85 1.75 -15.01
C ALA A 31 -33.82 2.50 -14.15
N SER A 32 -32.52 2.25 -14.38
CA SER A 32 -31.42 2.82 -13.59
C SER A 32 -30.25 3.25 -14.50
N PRO A 33 -30.28 4.48 -15.04
CA PRO A 33 -29.17 5.02 -15.82
C PRO A 33 -27.85 5.08 -15.05
N ASP A 34 -27.89 5.29 -13.73
CA ASP A 34 -26.70 5.34 -12.89
C ASP A 34 -25.97 3.98 -12.86
N ASP A 35 -26.69 2.87 -12.92
CA ASP A 35 -26.08 1.53 -13.01
C ASP A 35 -25.35 1.29 -14.33
N TRP A 36 -25.70 2.01 -15.39
CA TRP A 36 -24.90 2.03 -16.61
C TRP A 36 -23.66 2.89 -16.42
N LEU A 37 -23.83 4.10 -15.89
CA LEU A 37 -22.73 5.06 -15.75
C LEU A 37 -21.68 4.61 -14.74
N ARG A 38 -22.02 3.80 -13.73
CA ARG A 38 -21.05 3.17 -12.80
C ARG A 38 -19.98 2.32 -13.50
N TRP A 39 -20.25 1.81 -14.70
CA TRP A 39 -19.27 1.07 -15.48
C TRP A 39 -18.32 1.95 -16.28
N VAL A 40 -18.58 3.26 -16.36
CA VAL A 40 -17.81 4.19 -17.19
C VAL A 40 -16.83 4.99 -16.36
N ILE A 41 -15.54 4.82 -16.62
CA ILE A 41 -14.45 5.65 -16.10
C ILE A 41 -13.53 6.03 -17.27
N PRO A 42 -13.29 7.32 -17.53
CA PRO A 42 -13.85 8.49 -16.82
C PRO A 42 -15.36 8.73 -17.02
N LEU A 43 -16.05 9.38 -16.07
CA LEU A 43 -17.46 9.79 -16.22
C LEU A 43 -17.65 10.81 -17.37
N PRO A 44 -18.52 10.54 -18.37
CA PRO A 44 -18.81 11.51 -19.41
C PRO A 44 -19.47 12.78 -18.88
N LYS A 45 -19.15 13.94 -19.47
CA LYS A 45 -19.69 15.25 -19.05
C LYS A 45 -21.20 15.38 -19.31
N GLU A 46 -21.66 14.91 -20.46
CA GLU A 46 -23.09 14.89 -20.81
C GLU A 46 -23.50 13.48 -21.24
N ALA A 47 -24.41 12.85 -20.50
CA ALA A 47 -24.94 11.52 -20.85
C ALA A 47 -26.43 11.40 -20.51
N SER A 48 -27.20 10.80 -21.42
CA SER A 48 -28.60 10.43 -21.24
C SER A 48 -28.85 9.03 -21.80
N LEU A 49 -29.48 8.18 -20.99
CA LEU A 49 -29.75 6.78 -21.30
C LEU A 49 -31.23 6.47 -21.04
N PRO A 50 -32.16 6.91 -21.90
CA PRO A 50 -33.60 6.80 -21.67
C PRO A 50 -34.14 5.37 -21.90
N THR A 51 -33.65 4.69 -22.94
CA THR A 51 -34.17 3.40 -23.38
C THR A 51 -33.06 2.46 -23.80
N GLN A 52 -33.38 1.17 -23.93
CA GLN A 52 -32.46 0.11 -24.34
C GLN A 52 -33.19 -0.89 -25.24
N VAL A 53 -32.42 -1.65 -26.00
CA VAL A 53 -32.89 -2.75 -26.83
C VAL A 53 -32.09 -4.01 -26.50
N THR A 54 -32.72 -5.18 -26.47
CA THR A 54 -32.03 -6.47 -26.26
C THR A 54 -32.21 -7.36 -27.47
N LEU A 55 -31.09 -7.84 -28.02
CA LEU A 55 -31.02 -8.57 -29.29
C LEU A 55 -30.05 -9.74 -29.16
N ASP A 56 -30.13 -10.70 -30.07
CA ASP A 56 -29.02 -11.62 -30.29
C ASP A 56 -27.82 -10.82 -30.81
N ALA A 57 -26.63 -11.06 -30.27
CA ALA A 57 -25.43 -10.36 -30.69
C ALA A 57 -25.13 -10.58 -32.18
N SER A 58 -25.53 -11.73 -32.77
CA SER A 58 -25.39 -12.01 -34.22
C SER A 58 -26.21 -11.07 -35.10
N ALA A 59 -27.21 -10.40 -34.52
CA ALA A 59 -28.03 -9.42 -35.21
C ALA A 59 -27.40 -8.01 -35.24
N VAL A 60 -26.29 -7.81 -34.51
CA VAL A 60 -25.60 -6.52 -34.40
C VAL A 60 -24.41 -6.47 -35.35
N ARG A 61 -24.37 -5.44 -36.20
CA ARG A 61 -23.25 -5.16 -37.10
C ARG A 61 -22.39 -4.04 -36.56
N LEU A 62 -21.08 -4.27 -36.49
CA LEU A 62 -20.07 -3.25 -36.19
C LEU A 62 -19.49 -2.73 -37.51
N VAL A 63 -19.49 -1.41 -37.71
CA VAL A 63 -18.97 -0.76 -38.92
C VAL A 63 -17.93 0.29 -38.55
N LEU A 64 -16.80 0.28 -39.25
CA LEU A 64 -15.80 1.34 -39.21
C LEU A 64 -15.75 2.04 -40.56
N ASP A 65 -15.98 3.34 -40.56
CA ASP A 65 -15.97 4.10 -41.80
C ASP A 65 -14.54 4.24 -42.38
N PRO A 66 -14.41 4.27 -43.72
CA PRO A 66 -13.14 4.57 -44.38
C PRO A 66 -12.58 5.91 -43.89
N GLY A 67 -11.27 5.95 -43.60
CA GLY A 67 -10.60 7.18 -43.17
C GLY A 67 -10.79 7.57 -41.70
N ALA A 68 -11.35 6.69 -40.86
CA ALA A 68 -11.50 6.93 -39.42
C ALA A 68 -10.15 7.07 -38.65
N GLY A 69 -9.05 6.58 -39.22
CA GLY A 69 -7.70 6.70 -38.66
C GLY A 69 -7.25 5.52 -37.79
N PRO A 70 -5.97 5.51 -37.37
CA PRO A 70 -5.35 4.35 -36.73
C PRO A 70 -5.93 4.03 -35.33
N SER A 71 -6.11 5.04 -34.49
CA SER A 71 -6.65 4.87 -33.12
C SER A 71 -8.14 4.49 -33.14
N ALA A 72 -8.92 5.03 -34.08
CA ALA A 72 -10.29 4.57 -34.32
C ALA A 72 -10.34 3.09 -34.70
N GLY A 73 -9.40 2.63 -35.53
CA GLY A 73 -9.23 1.21 -35.84
C GLY A 73 -8.94 0.34 -34.60
N THR A 74 -8.17 0.87 -33.64
CA THR A 74 -7.98 0.20 -32.34
C THR A 74 -9.27 0.14 -31.54
N GLY A 75 -10.00 1.25 -31.42
CA GLY A 75 -11.30 1.28 -30.73
C GLY A 75 -12.32 0.31 -31.34
N PHE A 76 -12.38 0.25 -32.67
CA PHE A 76 -13.19 -0.73 -33.39
C PHE A 76 -12.81 -2.17 -33.04
N ARG A 77 -11.52 -2.51 -33.07
CA ARG A 77 -11.04 -3.85 -32.68
C ARG A 77 -11.35 -4.18 -31.22
N GLN A 78 -11.34 -3.20 -30.32
CA GLN A 78 -11.73 -3.40 -28.92
C GLN A 78 -13.22 -3.75 -28.77
N LEU A 79 -14.10 -3.12 -29.56
CA LEU A 79 -15.52 -3.50 -29.61
C LEU A 79 -15.71 -4.90 -30.21
N GLN A 80 -15.02 -5.22 -31.32
CA GLN A 80 -15.07 -6.58 -31.88
C GLN A 80 -14.57 -7.63 -30.88
N ALA A 81 -13.49 -7.33 -30.15
CA ALA A 81 -12.95 -8.23 -29.14
C ALA A 81 -13.97 -8.48 -28.01
N LEU A 82 -14.69 -7.45 -27.57
CA LEU A 82 -15.76 -7.61 -26.58
C LEU A 82 -16.86 -8.57 -27.09
N PHE A 83 -17.34 -8.39 -28.32
CA PHE A 83 -18.35 -9.28 -28.90
C PHE A 83 -17.82 -10.73 -29.04
N ARG A 84 -16.55 -10.91 -29.42
CA ARG A 84 -15.95 -12.24 -29.54
C ARG A 84 -15.86 -12.93 -28.18
N GLU A 85 -15.38 -12.20 -27.18
CA GLU A 85 -15.23 -12.71 -25.82
C GLU A 85 -16.58 -13.08 -25.21
N LYS A 86 -17.59 -12.20 -25.33
CA LYS A 86 -18.87 -12.35 -24.63
C LYS A 86 -19.90 -13.20 -25.38
N ALA A 87 -19.85 -13.25 -26.71
CA ALA A 87 -20.87 -13.90 -27.55
C ALA A 87 -20.32 -14.81 -28.66
N GLY A 88 -18.99 -14.94 -28.80
CA GLY A 88 -18.38 -15.83 -29.80
C GLY A 88 -18.43 -15.34 -31.25
N ILE A 89 -18.77 -14.07 -31.47
CA ILE A 89 -18.91 -13.44 -32.80
C ILE A 89 -18.15 -12.11 -32.87
N ASP A 90 -17.84 -11.59 -34.04
CA ASP A 90 -17.07 -10.33 -34.17
C ASP A 90 -17.88 -9.13 -34.69
N GLY A 91 -19.20 -9.31 -34.84
CA GLY A 91 -20.13 -8.29 -35.31
C GLY A 91 -20.01 -7.97 -36.80
N SER A 92 -19.43 -8.85 -37.62
CA SER A 92 -19.24 -8.59 -39.06
C SER A 92 -20.48 -8.83 -39.94
N THR A 93 -21.45 -9.63 -39.50
CA THR A 93 -22.53 -10.16 -40.35
C THR A 93 -23.94 -9.71 -39.98
N GLY A 94 -24.12 -8.93 -38.92
CA GLY A 94 -25.46 -8.52 -38.46
C GLY A 94 -26.25 -7.69 -39.48
N ASP A 95 -27.58 -7.77 -39.39
CA ASP A 95 -28.53 -7.11 -40.31
C ASP A 95 -29.67 -6.35 -39.62
N ILE A 96 -29.85 -6.48 -38.30
CA ILE A 96 -30.94 -5.83 -37.55
C ILE A 96 -30.51 -4.50 -36.94
N PHE A 97 -29.35 -4.45 -36.28
CA PHE A 97 -28.88 -3.28 -35.53
C PHE A 97 -27.44 -2.93 -35.89
N GLU A 98 -27.14 -1.65 -36.07
CA GLU A 98 -25.80 -1.19 -36.47
C GLU A 98 -25.13 -0.34 -35.39
N ILE A 99 -23.85 -0.59 -35.13
CA ILE A 99 -22.96 0.30 -34.38
C ILE A 99 -21.89 0.79 -35.34
N ARG A 100 -21.94 2.08 -35.69
CA ARG A 100 -21.07 2.70 -36.70
C ARG A 100 -20.10 3.69 -36.05
N LEU A 101 -18.81 3.58 -36.36
CA LEU A 101 -17.77 4.50 -35.95
C LEU A 101 -17.30 5.28 -37.18
N GLY A 102 -17.40 6.61 -37.16
CA GLY A 102 -16.97 7.43 -38.30
C GLY A 102 -16.54 8.83 -37.92
N ARG A 103 -15.48 9.30 -38.59
CA ARG A 103 -14.98 10.66 -38.40
C ARG A 103 -15.94 11.63 -39.07
N CYS A 104 -16.39 12.64 -38.33
CA CYS A 104 -17.26 13.67 -38.88
C CYS A 104 -16.47 14.92 -39.29
N ASP A 105 -17.04 15.69 -40.23
CA ASP A 105 -16.54 17.02 -40.54
C ASP A 105 -16.91 18.06 -39.46
N GLU A 106 -16.46 19.30 -39.61
CA GLU A 106 -16.77 20.39 -38.67
C GLU A 106 -18.27 20.75 -38.65
N ALA A 107 -19.06 20.33 -39.65
CA ALA A 107 -20.51 20.48 -39.66
C ALA A 107 -21.23 19.30 -38.99
N GLY A 108 -20.49 18.34 -38.41
CA GLY A 108 -21.02 17.17 -37.73
C GLY A 108 -21.53 16.08 -38.68
N ARG A 109 -21.05 16.04 -39.93
CA ARG A 109 -21.51 15.07 -40.93
C ARG A 109 -20.53 13.91 -41.11
N ILE A 110 -21.05 12.70 -41.25
CA ILE A 110 -20.29 11.52 -41.68
C ILE A 110 -20.74 11.18 -43.12
N GLY A 111 -19.91 11.55 -44.10
CA GLY A 111 -20.34 11.60 -45.49
C GLY A 111 -21.46 12.62 -45.65
N ASP A 112 -22.59 12.22 -46.25
CA ASP A 112 -23.74 13.10 -46.42
C ASP A 112 -24.72 13.07 -45.23
N GLU A 113 -24.48 12.28 -44.19
CA GLU A 113 -25.38 12.11 -43.05
C GLU A 113 -25.00 13.07 -41.91
N ALA A 114 -25.92 13.93 -41.47
CA ALA A 114 -25.72 14.78 -40.30
C ALA A 114 -25.97 14.01 -39.00
N ILE A 115 -24.99 14.00 -38.09
CA ILE A 115 -25.10 13.30 -36.81
C ILE A 115 -25.54 14.29 -35.72
N PRO A 116 -26.69 14.08 -35.05
CA PRO A 116 -27.21 15.03 -34.07
C PRO A 116 -26.21 15.37 -32.96
N GLY A 117 -25.93 16.66 -32.75
CA GLY A 117 -25.02 17.13 -31.70
C GLY A 117 -23.54 17.03 -32.04
N ALA A 118 -23.17 16.43 -33.18
CA ALA A 118 -21.77 16.37 -33.62
C ALA A 118 -21.25 17.75 -34.07
N GLU A 119 -22.13 18.66 -34.50
CA GLU A 119 -21.80 20.04 -34.86
C GLU A 119 -21.19 20.83 -33.69
N ARG A 120 -21.54 20.45 -32.45
CA ARG A 120 -21.03 21.07 -31.23
C ARG A 120 -19.55 20.76 -31.00
N LEU A 121 -19.03 19.64 -31.53
CA LEU A 121 -17.67 19.17 -31.25
C LEU A 121 -16.60 20.22 -31.57
N ARG A 122 -16.80 21.02 -32.62
CA ARG A 122 -15.84 22.05 -33.06
C ARG A 122 -15.64 23.18 -32.04
N GLU A 123 -16.61 23.37 -31.15
CA GLU A 123 -16.68 24.45 -30.15
C GLU A 123 -16.23 23.99 -28.75
N LEU A 124 -16.05 22.69 -28.54
CA LEU A 124 -15.65 22.14 -27.24
C LEU A 124 -14.15 22.33 -26.98
N PRO A 125 -13.73 22.46 -25.70
CA PRO A 125 -12.32 22.33 -25.32
C PRO A 125 -11.75 20.98 -25.75
N ASN A 126 -10.45 20.95 -26.06
CA ASN A 126 -9.73 19.69 -26.39
C ASN A 126 -10.46 18.85 -27.47
N ARG A 127 -10.99 19.55 -28.50
CA ARG A 127 -11.89 18.99 -29.52
C ARG A 127 -11.32 17.86 -30.37
N ASP A 128 -10.00 17.71 -30.42
CA ASP A 128 -9.30 16.57 -31.03
C ASP A 128 -9.57 15.25 -30.30
N GLN A 129 -10.07 15.33 -29.07
CA GLN A 129 -10.41 14.21 -28.20
C GLN A 129 -11.91 14.12 -27.91
N ALA A 130 -12.68 15.15 -28.26
CA ALA A 130 -14.10 15.20 -28.03
C ALA A 130 -14.85 14.24 -28.97
N TYR A 131 -15.96 13.69 -28.48
CA TYR A 131 -16.77 12.75 -29.25
C TYR A 131 -18.25 12.81 -28.87
N VAL A 132 -19.08 12.29 -29.77
CA VAL A 132 -20.49 12.00 -29.51
C VAL A 132 -20.81 10.53 -29.72
N ILE A 133 -21.71 10.01 -28.90
CA ILE A 133 -22.40 8.73 -29.11
C ILE A 133 -23.89 9.03 -29.21
N ARG A 134 -24.52 8.57 -30.29
CA ARG A 134 -25.93 8.89 -30.58
C ARG A 134 -26.67 7.66 -31.06
N ALA A 135 -27.80 7.36 -30.44
CA ALA A 135 -28.81 6.54 -31.07
C ALA A 135 -29.45 7.31 -32.23
N VAL A 136 -29.47 6.71 -33.41
CA VAL A 136 -30.13 7.25 -34.61
C VAL A 136 -31.31 6.33 -34.93
N GLY A 137 -32.49 6.69 -34.40
CA GLY A 137 -33.66 5.81 -34.37
C GLY A 137 -33.45 4.63 -33.41
N GLU A 138 -34.15 3.52 -33.68
CA GLU A 138 -34.18 2.33 -32.80
C GLU A 138 -33.29 1.18 -33.29
N ARG A 139 -32.52 1.40 -34.38
CA ARG A 139 -31.73 0.36 -35.07
C ARG A 139 -30.26 0.73 -35.28
N ARG A 140 -29.81 1.87 -34.76
CA ARG A 140 -28.44 2.35 -34.98
C ARG A 140 -27.89 3.14 -33.80
N ILE A 141 -26.63 2.90 -33.47
CA ILE A 141 -25.79 3.79 -32.63
C ILE A 141 -24.63 4.28 -33.49
N VAL A 142 -24.41 5.59 -33.51
CA VAL A 142 -23.29 6.23 -34.21
C VAL A 142 -22.32 6.84 -33.20
N LEU A 143 -21.05 6.55 -33.37
CA LEU A 143 -19.93 7.12 -32.65
C LEU A 143 -19.22 8.07 -33.60
N ALA A 144 -19.24 9.36 -33.31
CA ALA A 144 -18.68 10.39 -34.16
C ALA A 144 -17.69 11.27 -33.41
N ALA A 145 -16.59 11.63 -34.06
CA ALA A 145 -15.61 12.59 -33.56
C ALA A 145 -14.93 13.30 -34.73
N LEU A 146 -14.32 14.46 -34.45
CA LEU A 146 -13.54 15.19 -35.45
C LEU A 146 -12.22 14.50 -35.79
N GLU A 147 -11.64 13.78 -34.83
CA GLU A 147 -10.34 13.12 -34.98
C GLU A 147 -10.34 11.68 -34.44
N SER A 148 -9.36 10.89 -34.90
CA SER A 148 -9.20 9.47 -34.56
C SER A 148 -9.12 9.19 -33.04
N PRO A 149 -8.45 10.02 -32.20
CA PRO A 149 -8.47 9.85 -30.74
C PRO A 149 -9.88 9.91 -30.13
N GLY A 150 -10.72 10.87 -30.53
CA GLY A 150 -12.10 10.96 -30.07
C GLY A 150 -12.92 9.71 -30.38
N LEU A 151 -12.72 9.10 -31.56
CA LEU A 151 -13.37 7.83 -31.91
C LEU A 151 -12.91 6.65 -31.04
N LEU A 152 -11.63 6.60 -30.67
CA LEU A 152 -11.14 5.60 -29.70
C LEU A 152 -11.86 5.75 -28.36
N TYR A 153 -11.98 6.98 -27.84
CA TYR A 153 -12.65 7.23 -26.56
C TYR A 153 -14.16 6.96 -26.63
N ALA A 154 -14.82 7.28 -27.75
CA ALA A 154 -16.22 6.90 -27.97
C ALA A 154 -16.39 5.37 -27.93
N ALA A 155 -15.50 4.65 -28.61
CA ALA A 155 -15.54 3.19 -28.65
C ALA A 155 -15.30 2.58 -27.27
N GLN A 156 -14.33 3.10 -26.51
CA GLN A 156 -14.08 2.68 -25.14
C GLN A 156 -15.28 2.95 -24.23
N THR A 157 -15.93 4.10 -24.34
CA THR A 157 -17.14 4.44 -23.56
C THR A 157 -18.25 3.44 -23.81
N LEU A 158 -18.58 3.19 -25.09
CA LEU A 158 -19.61 2.21 -25.44
C LEU A 158 -19.20 0.81 -24.99
N ARG A 159 -17.94 0.41 -25.18
CA ARG A 159 -17.41 -0.87 -24.72
C ARG A 159 -17.63 -1.06 -23.22
N GLN A 160 -17.29 -0.06 -22.40
CA GLN A 160 -17.46 -0.11 -20.95
C GLN A 160 -18.95 -0.20 -20.55
N LEU A 161 -19.84 0.51 -21.25
CA LEU A 161 -21.29 0.42 -21.03
C LEU A 161 -21.84 -0.98 -21.37
N LEU A 162 -21.30 -1.64 -22.39
CA LEU A 162 -21.77 -2.94 -22.87
C LEU A 162 -21.16 -4.13 -22.13
N GLU A 163 -19.98 -3.99 -21.52
CA GLU A 163 -19.23 -5.05 -20.86
C GLU A 163 -20.07 -5.95 -19.91
N PRO A 164 -20.94 -5.40 -19.03
CA PRO A 164 -21.80 -6.21 -18.16
C PRO A 164 -23.16 -6.62 -18.78
N ARG A 165 -23.40 -6.30 -20.06
CA ARG A 165 -24.74 -6.36 -20.70
C ARG A 165 -24.89 -7.50 -21.69
N PHE A 166 -23.98 -8.46 -21.65
CA PHE A 166 -24.10 -9.72 -22.35
C PHE A 166 -24.68 -10.80 -21.42
N ARG A 167 -25.63 -11.59 -21.92
CA ARG A 167 -26.20 -12.76 -21.24
C ARG A 167 -26.31 -13.91 -22.24
N GLY A 168 -25.29 -14.76 -22.28
CA GLY A 168 -25.15 -15.75 -23.35
C GLY A 168 -24.97 -15.05 -24.70
N ALA A 169 -25.75 -15.46 -25.71
CA ALA A 169 -25.73 -14.83 -27.03
C ALA A 169 -26.43 -13.45 -27.08
N MET A 170 -27.19 -13.08 -26.04
CA MET A 170 -27.95 -11.83 -26.03
C MET A 170 -27.11 -10.66 -25.56
N VAL A 171 -27.28 -9.50 -26.20
CA VAL A 171 -26.68 -8.22 -25.79
C VAL A 171 -27.78 -7.17 -25.59
N THR A 172 -27.70 -6.43 -24.49
CA THR A 172 -28.54 -5.25 -24.24
C THR A 172 -27.77 -3.98 -24.61
N LEU A 173 -28.25 -3.26 -25.64
CA LEU A 173 -27.68 -2.03 -26.14
C LEU A 173 -28.46 -0.82 -25.59
N PRO A 174 -27.80 0.22 -25.04
CA PRO A 174 -28.49 1.44 -24.64
C PRO A 174 -28.76 2.31 -25.87
N LEU A 175 -29.95 2.90 -25.97
CA LEU A 175 -30.24 3.94 -26.94
C LEU A 175 -29.90 5.30 -26.30
N LEU A 176 -28.62 5.64 -26.37
CA LEU A 176 -28.00 6.71 -25.60
C LEU A 176 -27.67 7.97 -26.39
N THR A 177 -27.51 9.07 -25.65
CA THR A 177 -26.95 10.35 -26.11
C THR A 177 -25.81 10.74 -25.17
N VAL A 178 -24.57 10.75 -25.67
CA VAL A 178 -23.36 11.14 -24.92
C VAL A 178 -22.57 12.21 -25.68
N THR A 179 -22.28 13.35 -25.07
CA THR A 179 -21.30 14.33 -25.58
C THR A 179 -20.20 14.45 -24.54
N ASP A 180 -18.95 14.26 -24.94
CA ASP A 180 -17.87 14.17 -23.96
C ASP A 180 -16.54 14.70 -24.48
N TRP A 181 -15.75 15.28 -23.58
CA TRP A 181 -14.44 15.90 -23.82
C TRP A 181 -13.66 15.99 -22.50
N PRO A 182 -12.31 15.97 -22.53
CA PRO A 182 -11.52 16.09 -21.31
C PRO A 182 -11.36 17.55 -20.85
N ASP A 183 -11.16 17.76 -19.55
CA ASP A 183 -10.75 19.06 -18.98
C ASP A 183 -9.28 19.38 -19.30
N LEU A 184 -8.36 18.43 -19.07
CA LEU A 184 -6.94 18.59 -19.42
C LEU A 184 -6.62 18.05 -20.83
N ALA A 185 -5.88 18.84 -21.60
CA ALA A 185 -5.48 18.48 -22.96
C ALA A 185 -4.56 17.25 -22.98
N GLU A 186 -3.57 17.21 -22.09
CA GLU A 186 -2.65 16.10 -21.91
C GLU A 186 -2.71 15.54 -20.49
N ARG A 187 -2.76 14.20 -20.39
CA ARG A 187 -2.98 13.44 -19.16
C ARG A 187 -2.13 12.19 -19.25
N GLY A 188 -1.09 12.10 -18.44
CA GLY A 188 -0.12 11.05 -18.62
C GLY A 188 0.85 10.92 -17.48
N GLU A 189 1.93 10.22 -17.78
CA GLU A 189 2.96 9.90 -16.81
C GLU A 189 4.36 10.06 -17.42
N TRP A 190 5.34 10.12 -16.53
CA TRP A 190 6.75 9.95 -16.89
C TRP A 190 7.45 9.03 -15.88
N GLY A 191 8.47 8.32 -16.34
CA GLY A 191 9.24 7.40 -15.49
C GLY A 191 8.45 6.14 -15.08
N GLY A 192 8.94 5.44 -14.05
CA GLY A 192 8.30 4.22 -13.53
C GLY A 192 8.04 3.17 -14.61
N SER A 193 6.81 2.66 -14.65
CA SER A 193 6.36 1.67 -15.65
C SER A 193 5.65 2.26 -16.87
N SER A 194 5.56 3.58 -17.01
CA SER A 194 4.76 4.27 -18.04
C SER A 194 5.01 3.79 -19.49
N MET A 195 6.26 3.64 -19.92
CA MET A 195 6.60 3.11 -21.27
C MET A 195 6.13 1.66 -21.51
N ARG A 196 6.07 0.85 -20.44
CA ARG A 196 5.56 -0.52 -20.49
C ARG A 196 4.03 -0.53 -20.56
N ASP A 197 3.38 0.43 -19.90
CA ASP A 197 1.95 0.42 -19.61
C ASP A 197 1.10 1.31 -20.56
N ILE A 198 1.59 1.62 -21.77
CA ILE A 198 0.91 2.49 -22.77
C ILE A 198 -0.54 2.09 -22.98
N GLU A 199 -0.79 0.81 -23.25
CA GLU A 199 -2.14 0.29 -23.53
C GLU A 199 -3.05 0.40 -22.31
N TRP A 200 -2.51 0.16 -21.12
CA TRP A 200 -3.24 0.23 -19.86
C TRP A 200 -3.57 1.67 -19.45
N LEU A 201 -2.69 2.63 -19.77
CA LEU A 201 -2.93 4.06 -19.65
C LEU A 201 -4.01 4.52 -20.65
N ALA A 202 -3.92 4.07 -21.90
CA ALA A 202 -4.90 4.39 -22.94
C ALA A 202 -6.31 3.88 -22.64
N GLU A 203 -6.45 2.72 -21.99
CA GLU A 203 -7.75 2.21 -21.52
C GLU A 203 -8.41 3.09 -20.46
N ARG A 204 -7.61 3.92 -19.77
CA ARG A 204 -8.05 4.95 -18.82
C ARG A 204 -8.11 6.34 -19.46
N ARG A 205 -7.96 6.43 -20.80
CA ARG A 205 -7.88 7.69 -21.55
C ARG A 205 -6.75 8.62 -21.11
N MET A 206 -5.69 8.08 -20.53
CA MET A 206 -4.43 8.79 -20.37
C MET A 206 -3.75 8.80 -21.75
N ASN A 207 -3.33 9.97 -22.21
CA ASN A 207 -2.87 10.24 -23.58
C ASN A 207 -1.46 10.80 -23.65
N LEU A 208 -0.64 10.70 -22.59
CA LEU A 208 0.74 11.18 -22.60
C LEU A 208 1.68 10.18 -21.92
N VAL A 209 2.84 9.95 -22.55
CA VAL A 209 4.00 9.34 -21.90
C VAL A 209 5.23 10.14 -22.29
N GLU A 210 5.87 10.75 -21.30
CA GLU A 210 7.20 11.35 -21.50
C GLU A 210 8.29 10.34 -21.14
N PHE A 211 9.29 10.18 -22.00
CA PHE A 211 10.30 9.14 -21.83
C PHE A 211 11.72 9.57 -22.21
N HIS A 212 12.70 9.03 -21.48
CA HIS A 212 14.11 9.28 -21.74
C HIS A 212 14.54 8.67 -23.08
N THR A 213 15.28 9.44 -23.87
CA THR A 213 15.96 8.96 -25.07
C THR A 213 17.46 8.84 -24.84
N GLU A 214 18.12 8.03 -25.67
CA GLU A 214 19.58 8.05 -25.75
C GLU A 214 20.04 9.16 -26.69
N HIS A 215 20.78 10.12 -26.15
CA HIS A 215 21.41 11.19 -26.92
C HIS A 215 22.84 11.45 -26.45
N ARG A 216 23.75 11.65 -27.41
CA ARG A 216 25.18 11.87 -27.20
C ARG A 216 25.77 12.80 -28.26
N VAL A 217 26.99 13.24 -28.04
CA VAL A 217 27.86 13.87 -29.03
C VAL A 217 29.02 12.93 -29.29
N THR A 218 29.29 12.63 -30.56
CA THR A 218 30.41 11.78 -30.97
C THR A 218 31.74 12.53 -30.85
N ALA A 219 32.87 11.81 -30.91
CA ALA A 219 34.21 12.41 -30.80
C ALA A 219 34.51 13.45 -31.91
N ASP A 220 33.89 13.32 -33.08
CA ASP A 220 33.92 14.27 -34.19
C ASP A 220 32.89 15.42 -34.05
N GLY A 221 32.23 15.52 -32.90
CA GLY A 221 31.33 16.61 -32.56
C GLY A 221 29.91 16.49 -33.12
N GLN A 222 29.50 15.33 -33.64
CA GLN A 222 28.15 15.15 -34.19
C GLN A 222 27.12 14.82 -33.10
N PRO A 223 26.03 15.61 -32.97
CA PRO A 223 24.92 15.28 -32.10
C PRO A 223 24.11 14.09 -32.65
N VAL A 224 23.95 13.05 -31.84
CA VAL A 224 23.18 11.84 -32.18
C VAL A 224 22.11 11.63 -31.13
N ALA A 225 20.88 11.34 -31.56
CA ALA A 225 19.78 10.92 -30.70
C ALA A 225 18.99 9.80 -31.39
N THR A 226 18.46 8.87 -30.60
CA THR A 226 17.68 7.74 -31.13
C THR A 226 16.37 7.58 -30.37
N VAL A 227 15.36 7.08 -31.09
CA VAL A 227 14.03 6.78 -30.56
C VAL A 227 13.52 5.48 -31.20
N ASP A 228 12.83 4.65 -30.42
CA ASP A 228 12.24 3.43 -30.93
C ASP A 228 10.94 3.74 -31.69
N SER A 229 10.97 3.55 -33.01
CA SER A 229 9.79 3.73 -33.87
C SER A 229 8.62 2.80 -33.52
N ALA A 230 8.89 1.60 -32.98
CA ALA A 230 7.85 0.68 -32.55
C ALA A 230 7.11 1.20 -31.31
N LEU A 231 7.84 1.84 -30.39
CA LEU A 231 7.27 2.52 -29.23
C LEU A 231 6.36 3.68 -29.66
N LEU A 232 6.81 4.52 -30.59
CA LEU A 232 6.01 5.64 -31.13
C LEU A 232 4.73 5.14 -31.83
N ARG A 233 4.85 4.06 -32.62
CA ARG A 233 3.70 3.45 -33.29
C ARG A 233 2.70 2.87 -32.29
N ARG A 234 3.17 2.26 -31.18
CA ARG A 234 2.31 1.81 -30.07
C ARG A 234 1.51 2.98 -29.51
N GLY A 235 2.16 4.11 -29.23
CA GLY A 235 1.46 5.32 -28.78
C GLY A 235 0.39 5.81 -29.76
N GLU A 236 0.73 5.94 -31.05
CA GLU A 236 -0.20 6.39 -32.10
C GLU A 236 -1.47 5.52 -32.18
N LEU A 237 -1.30 4.19 -32.17
CA LEU A 237 -2.42 3.25 -32.22
C LEU A 237 -3.35 3.34 -31.02
N HIS A 238 -2.85 3.82 -29.88
CA HIS A 238 -3.56 3.91 -28.62
C HIS A 238 -3.89 5.36 -28.20
N ALA A 239 -3.69 6.33 -29.11
CA ALA A 239 -3.88 7.76 -28.85
C ALA A 239 -3.06 8.27 -27.64
N VAL A 240 -1.87 7.72 -27.42
CA VAL A 240 -0.91 8.18 -26.42
C VAL A 240 0.19 8.96 -27.11
N HIS A 241 0.30 10.24 -26.76
CA HIS A 241 1.37 11.14 -27.20
C HIS A 241 2.68 10.72 -26.55
N MET A 242 3.59 10.16 -27.35
CA MET A 242 4.91 9.73 -26.91
C MET A 242 5.89 10.89 -27.07
N VAL A 243 6.29 11.52 -25.97
CA VAL A 243 7.14 12.71 -25.99
C VAL A 243 8.57 12.37 -25.52
N PRO A 244 9.58 12.39 -26.40
CA PRO A 244 10.96 12.15 -26.00
C PRO A 244 11.53 13.30 -25.17
N ILE A 245 12.40 12.96 -24.21
CA ILE A 245 13.05 13.89 -23.28
C ILE A 245 14.52 14.14 -23.66
N ILE A 246 14.87 15.39 -23.95
CA ILE A 246 16.25 15.87 -23.82
C ILE A 246 16.49 16.17 -22.33
N SER A 247 17.16 15.25 -21.64
CA SER A 247 17.25 15.29 -20.17
C SER A 247 18.22 16.36 -19.64
N HIS A 248 18.15 16.65 -18.34
CA HIS A 248 18.83 17.75 -17.65
C HIS A 248 20.23 18.09 -18.17
N LEU A 249 20.47 19.39 -18.39
CA LEU A 249 21.69 19.88 -19.03
C LEU A 249 22.96 19.69 -18.18
N ASN A 250 22.86 19.56 -16.85
CA ASN A 250 24.02 19.25 -16.00
C ASN A 250 24.64 17.87 -16.29
N GLY A 251 23.90 16.98 -16.97
CA GLY A 251 24.37 15.66 -17.39
C GLY A 251 25.08 15.65 -18.75
N MET A 252 25.32 16.81 -19.39
CA MET A 252 25.92 16.89 -20.73
C MET A 252 27.32 16.27 -20.83
N GLY A 253 28.12 16.31 -19.76
CA GLY A 253 29.45 15.70 -19.75
C GLY A 253 29.40 14.19 -19.98
N GLN A 254 28.45 13.49 -19.35
CA GLN A 254 28.27 12.04 -19.53
C GLN A 254 27.84 11.66 -20.96
N ARG A 255 27.47 12.65 -21.78
CA ARG A 255 26.99 12.48 -23.16
C ARG A 255 28.05 12.86 -24.19
N GLY A 256 29.31 13.08 -23.80
CA GLY A 256 30.42 13.41 -24.71
C GLY A 256 30.50 14.89 -25.12
N VAL A 257 29.64 15.75 -24.56
CA VAL A 257 29.53 17.16 -25.00
C VAL A 257 30.78 17.96 -24.66
N TYR A 258 31.35 17.76 -23.47
CA TYR A 258 32.51 18.53 -23.01
C TYR A 258 33.83 17.99 -23.53
N GLU A 259 33.87 16.72 -23.90
CA GLU A 259 35.00 16.09 -24.60
C GLU A 259 35.10 16.63 -26.03
N ALA A 260 33.97 16.72 -26.74
CA ALA A 260 33.92 17.26 -28.10
C ALA A 260 34.04 18.80 -28.13
N PHE A 261 33.44 19.49 -27.15
CA PHE A 261 33.40 20.95 -27.06
C PHE A 261 33.77 21.43 -25.65
N PRO A 262 35.07 21.48 -25.30
CA PRO A 262 35.52 21.87 -23.96
C PRO A 262 35.06 23.26 -23.52
N GLU A 263 34.84 24.18 -24.46
CA GLU A 263 34.36 25.54 -24.21
C GLU A 263 32.93 25.59 -23.66
N LEU A 264 32.14 24.51 -23.84
CA LEU A 264 30.79 24.37 -23.29
C LEU A 264 30.78 23.96 -21.82
N ARG A 265 31.90 23.53 -21.26
CA ARG A 265 31.99 23.19 -19.84
C ARG A 265 31.87 24.47 -19.01
N GLY A 266 30.96 24.49 -18.03
CA GLY A 266 30.77 25.62 -17.12
C GLY A 266 32.06 25.98 -16.37
N LYS A 267 32.26 27.28 -16.15
CA LYS A 267 33.43 27.84 -15.46
C LYS A 267 33.15 28.00 -13.98
N GLY A 268 34.21 27.85 -13.16
CA GLY A 268 34.16 28.08 -11.72
C GLY A 268 33.63 26.87 -10.92
N SER A 269 33.79 26.93 -9.59
CA SER A 269 33.39 25.83 -8.71
C SER A 269 31.87 25.70 -8.57
N ALA A 270 31.13 26.80 -8.74
CA ALA A 270 29.66 26.79 -8.70
C ALA A 270 29.02 26.03 -9.87
N ALA A 271 29.78 25.79 -10.96
CA ALA A 271 29.32 25.00 -12.10
C ALA A 271 29.31 23.50 -11.80
N VAL A 272 30.01 23.02 -10.76
CA VAL A 272 30.26 21.60 -10.51
C VAL A 272 29.52 21.13 -9.26
N TYR A 273 28.75 20.05 -9.42
CA TYR A 273 28.10 19.33 -8.33
C TYR A 273 28.69 17.92 -8.30
N LYS A 274 29.40 17.62 -7.22
CA LYS A 274 30.07 16.35 -7.04
C LYS A 274 29.07 15.30 -6.58
N THR A 275 28.93 14.22 -7.34
CA THR A 275 28.21 13.02 -6.88
C THR A 275 29.22 11.90 -6.61
N PRO A 276 28.85 10.84 -5.87
CA PRO A 276 29.73 9.70 -5.65
C PRO A 276 30.17 8.97 -6.92
N THR A 277 29.39 9.07 -8.00
CA THR A 277 29.59 8.29 -9.24
C THR A 277 30.14 9.13 -10.40
N ALA A 278 29.83 10.43 -10.45
CA ALA A 278 30.31 11.35 -11.48
C ALA A 278 30.06 12.82 -11.12
N ASP A 279 30.90 13.73 -11.62
CA ASP A 279 30.60 15.16 -11.53
C ASP A 279 29.48 15.54 -12.51
N LEU A 280 28.41 16.13 -12.00
CA LEU A 280 27.44 16.86 -12.82
C LEU A 280 27.96 18.28 -13.00
N VAL A 281 27.91 18.82 -14.22
CA VAL A 281 28.47 20.13 -14.52
C VAL A 281 27.50 20.92 -15.38
N ALA A 282 27.16 22.14 -14.96
CA ALA A 282 26.33 23.04 -15.76
C ALA A 282 27.07 23.44 -17.05
N PRO A 283 26.38 23.57 -18.20
CA PRO A 283 27.01 24.09 -19.40
C PRO A 283 27.29 25.60 -19.26
N CYS A 284 28.29 26.10 -19.98
CA CYS A 284 28.43 27.53 -20.25
C CYS A 284 27.34 27.95 -21.25
N ALA A 285 26.15 28.28 -20.75
CA ALA A 285 24.96 28.55 -21.58
C ALA A 285 25.06 29.82 -22.44
N SER A 286 26.05 30.67 -22.22
CA SER A 286 26.36 31.81 -23.08
C SER A 286 27.06 31.44 -24.38
N GLN A 287 27.52 30.20 -24.54
CA GLN A 287 28.24 29.76 -25.74
C GLN A 287 27.28 29.41 -26.88
N PRO A 288 27.41 30.00 -28.08
CA PRO A 288 26.54 29.69 -29.23
C PRO A 288 26.53 28.21 -29.62
N ARG A 289 27.66 27.51 -29.42
CA ARG A 289 27.80 26.08 -29.72
C ARG A 289 26.75 25.22 -29.00
N LEU A 290 26.26 25.64 -27.83
CA LEU A 290 25.21 24.93 -27.12
C LEU A 290 23.93 24.82 -27.96
N VAL A 291 23.57 25.90 -28.66
CA VAL A 291 22.39 25.96 -29.53
C VAL A 291 22.50 24.93 -30.67
N GLU A 292 23.69 24.78 -31.26
CA GLU A 292 23.94 23.84 -32.34
C GLU A 292 23.80 22.38 -31.88
N VAL A 293 24.35 22.04 -30.71
CA VAL A 293 24.23 20.68 -30.13
C VAL A 293 22.77 20.34 -29.86
N LEU A 294 22.04 21.26 -29.20
CA LEU A 294 20.62 21.07 -28.89
C LEU A 294 19.77 20.96 -30.17
N ALA A 295 20.03 21.81 -31.17
CA ALA A 295 19.33 21.74 -32.46
C ALA A 295 19.60 20.43 -33.20
N GLY A 296 20.85 19.93 -33.12
CA GLY A 296 21.23 18.63 -33.68
C GLY A 296 20.47 17.48 -33.06
N TRP A 297 20.36 17.43 -31.72
CA TRP A 297 19.55 16.42 -31.03
C TRP A 297 18.06 16.54 -31.38
N MET A 298 17.51 17.75 -31.41
CA MET A 298 16.11 17.97 -31.82
C MET A 298 15.83 17.47 -33.23
N ARG A 299 16.72 17.77 -34.19
CA ARG A 299 16.61 17.29 -35.58
C ARG A 299 16.74 15.77 -35.67
N ALA A 300 17.67 15.17 -34.92
CA ALA A 300 17.86 13.72 -34.90
C ALA A 300 16.61 12.99 -34.37
N LEU A 301 15.99 13.52 -33.30
CA LEU A 301 14.71 12.98 -32.80
C LEU A 301 13.57 13.21 -33.81
N ALA A 302 13.43 14.43 -34.33
CA ALA A 302 12.37 14.82 -35.25
C ALA A 302 12.50 14.22 -36.66
N ALA A 303 13.63 13.60 -37.00
CA ALA A 303 13.81 12.80 -38.21
C ALA A 303 12.82 11.63 -38.28
N THR A 304 12.34 11.16 -37.13
CA THR A 304 11.20 10.24 -37.07
C THR A 304 9.90 11.03 -37.16
N ALA A 305 9.08 10.76 -38.18
CA ALA A 305 7.88 11.56 -38.49
C ALA A 305 6.87 11.69 -37.33
N SER A 306 6.82 10.70 -36.44
CA SER A 306 5.93 10.70 -35.27
C SER A 306 6.40 11.60 -34.12
N VAL A 307 7.65 12.09 -34.13
CA VAL A 307 8.16 13.00 -33.11
C VAL A 307 7.94 14.44 -33.56
N ARG A 308 6.95 15.11 -32.97
CA ARG A 308 6.61 16.52 -33.22
C ARG A 308 6.52 17.37 -31.97
N ASP A 309 6.87 16.80 -30.83
CA ASP A 309 7.01 17.49 -29.56
C ASP A 309 8.21 16.88 -28.82
N ILE A 310 8.96 17.70 -28.09
CA ILE A 310 10.15 17.29 -27.34
C ILE A 310 10.15 18.00 -25.99
N SER A 311 10.30 17.23 -24.93
CA SER A 311 10.44 17.72 -23.56
C SER A 311 11.90 18.09 -23.29
N CYS A 312 12.15 19.37 -23.06
CA CYS A 312 13.48 19.97 -22.95
C CYS A 312 13.77 20.36 -21.50
N TRP A 313 14.64 19.59 -20.84
CA TRP A 313 14.87 19.78 -19.42
C TRP A 313 16.02 20.74 -19.15
N LEU A 314 15.72 21.83 -18.45
CA LEU A 314 16.73 22.72 -17.89
C LEU A 314 17.60 21.96 -16.89
N GLY A 315 18.68 22.59 -16.45
CA GLY A 315 19.48 22.04 -15.38
C GLY A 315 18.64 21.73 -14.14
N GLU A 316 18.87 20.59 -13.49
CA GLU A 316 18.05 20.14 -12.36
C GLU A 316 18.40 20.89 -11.06
N LEU A 317 19.69 21.09 -10.84
CA LEU A 317 20.26 21.63 -9.61
C LEU A 317 20.71 23.08 -9.80
N ARG A 318 20.97 23.79 -8.69
CA ARG A 318 21.33 25.23 -8.65
C ARG A 318 22.72 25.60 -9.21
N GLN A 319 23.34 24.70 -9.96
CA GLN A 319 24.67 24.91 -10.53
C GLN A 319 24.62 26.00 -11.61
N HIS A 320 25.69 26.77 -11.76
CA HIS A 320 25.77 27.82 -12.77
C HIS A 320 27.21 28.08 -13.21
N CYS A 321 27.37 28.52 -14.46
CA CYS A 321 28.65 28.95 -15.00
C CYS A 321 29.03 30.36 -14.49
N ASP A 322 30.25 30.51 -13.99
CA ASP A 322 30.77 31.78 -13.44
C ASP A 322 31.34 32.74 -14.51
N CYS A 323 31.19 32.44 -15.80
CA CYS A 323 31.60 33.39 -16.83
C CYS A 323 30.76 34.68 -16.73
N GLU A 324 31.33 35.81 -17.13
CA GLU A 324 30.68 37.13 -17.01
C GLU A 324 29.28 37.16 -17.65
N ALA A 325 29.15 36.65 -18.87
CA ALA A 325 27.88 36.60 -19.58
C ALA A 325 26.82 35.73 -18.87
N CYS A 326 27.22 34.58 -18.33
CA CYS A 326 26.31 33.70 -17.58
C CYS A 326 25.86 34.33 -16.26
N ARG A 327 26.78 34.98 -15.53
CA ARG A 327 26.45 35.69 -14.28
C ARG A 327 25.53 36.89 -14.49
N GLN A 328 25.69 37.61 -15.60
CA GLN A 328 24.87 38.80 -15.89
C GLN A 328 23.40 38.44 -16.14
N THR A 329 23.13 37.35 -16.89
CA THR A 329 21.76 36.98 -17.28
C THR A 329 21.13 35.97 -16.31
N GLY A 330 21.92 35.00 -15.84
CA GLY A 330 21.46 33.86 -15.06
C GLY A 330 21.45 32.57 -15.90
N GLN A 331 21.86 31.46 -15.29
CA GLN A 331 22.05 30.17 -15.94
C GLN A 331 20.77 29.67 -16.64
N PHE A 332 19.67 29.53 -15.90
CA PHE A 332 18.45 28.90 -16.42
C PHE A 332 17.76 29.73 -17.51
N ALA A 333 17.82 31.06 -17.42
CA ALA A 333 17.33 31.94 -18.48
C ALA A 333 18.12 31.74 -19.78
N LEU A 334 19.45 31.63 -19.71
CA LEU A 334 20.28 31.34 -20.88
C LEU A 334 20.06 29.92 -21.43
N GLU A 335 19.83 28.93 -20.57
CA GLU A 335 19.48 27.57 -21.01
C GLU A 335 18.14 27.55 -21.76
N ALA A 336 17.11 28.23 -21.23
CA ALA A 336 15.83 28.36 -21.89
C ALA A 336 15.96 29.09 -23.24
N ARG A 337 16.71 30.21 -23.27
CA ARG A 337 17.03 30.92 -24.51
C ARG A 337 17.73 30.00 -25.53
N ALA A 338 18.66 29.16 -25.07
CA ALA A 338 19.38 28.22 -25.93
C ALA A 338 18.43 27.15 -26.50
N PHE A 339 17.52 26.59 -25.70
CA PHE A 339 16.48 25.68 -26.20
C PHE A 339 15.55 26.34 -27.22
N VAL A 340 15.07 27.55 -26.96
CA VAL A 340 14.20 28.30 -27.89
C VAL A 340 14.93 28.61 -29.20
N ALA A 341 16.20 29.02 -29.13
CA ALA A 341 17.03 29.25 -30.32
C ALA A 341 17.25 27.94 -31.10
N ALA A 342 17.55 26.85 -30.42
CA ALA A 342 17.77 25.54 -31.02
C ALA A 342 16.51 25.02 -31.71
N TRP A 343 15.36 25.19 -31.08
CA TRP A 343 14.06 24.85 -31.64
C TRP A 343 13.75 25.65 -32.92
N ARG A 344 14.01 26.96 -32.93
CA ARG A 344 13.86 27.79 -34.14
C ARG A 344 14.75 27.29 -35.29
N LEU A 345 15.97 26.85 -34.99
CA LEU A 345 16.85 26.23 -35.99
C LEU A 345 16.34 24.87 -36.47
N ALA A 346 15.79 24.04 -35.58
CA ALA A 346 15.21 22.75 -35.94
C ALA A 346 13.95 22.92 -36.81
N ARG A 347 13.15 23.96 -36.57
CA ARG A 347 11.95 24.28 -37.37
C ARG A 347 12.22 24.68 -38.81
N GLN A 348 13.43 25.10 -39.14
CA GLN A 348 13.82 25.32 -40.54
C GLN A 348 13.75 24.03 -41.36
N THR A 349 13.95 22.87 -40.72
CA THR A 349 13.85 21.54 -41.33
C THR A 349 12.56 20.81 -41.01
N VAL A 350 11.96 21.06 -39.83
CA VAL A 350 10.71 20.42 -39.36
C VAL A 350 9.74 21.50 -38.86
N PRO A 351 8.99 22.17 -39.77
CA PRO A 351 8.27 23.41 -39.45
C PRO A 351 7.20 23.31 -38.34
N ASP A 352 6.66 22.11 -38.14
CA ASP A 352 5.62 21.75 -37.17
C ASP A 352 6.16 21.21 -35.84
N LEU A 353 7.50 21.13 -35.67
CA LEU A 353 8.10 20.72 -34.41
C LEU A 353 7.72 21.69 -33.28
N ARG A 354 7.26 21.16 -32.15
CA ARG A 354 7.02 21.85 -30.89
C ARG A 354 8.06 21.43 -29.86
N ILE A 355 8.23 22.26 -28.82
CA ILE A 355 8.99 21.92 -27.63
C ILE A 355 8.23 22.37 -26.39
N ARG A 356 8.52 21.72 -25.26
CA ARG A 356 8.15 22.18 -23.92
C ARG A 356 9.40 22.28 -23.05
N VAL A 357 9.54 23.36 -22.30
CA VAL A 357 10.69 23.59 -21.41
C VAL A 357 10.30 23.25 -19.97
N LEU A 358 11.07 22.35 -19.34
CA LEU A 358 10.84 21.96 -17.94
C LEU A 358 11.56 22.92 -16.99
N LEU A 359 10.77 23.66 -16.21
CA LEU A 359 11.19 24.36 -15.01
C LEU A 359 11.54 23.32 -13.94
N THR A 360 12.62 23.56 -13.21
CA THR A 360 13.16 22.61 -12.24
C THR A 360 13.25 23.23 -10.83
N GLN A 361 13.54 22.40 -9.83
CA GLN A 361 13.91 22.88 -8.49
C GLN A 361 15.14 23.82 -8.51
N GLY A 362 16.03 23.68 -9.51
CA GLY A 362 17.16 24.57 -9.71
C GLY A 362 16.73 25.95 -10.18
N SER A 363 15.77 26.01 -11.11
CA SER A 363 15.30 27.26 -11.71
C SER A 363 14.28 28.04 -10.88
N TYR A 364 13.69 27.42 -9.84
CA TYR A 364 12.58 27.96 -9.03
C TYR A 364 12.70 29.46 -8.69
N ASP A 365 13.85 29.88 -8.16
CA ASP A 365 14.10 31.28 -7.72
C ASP A 365 14.25 32.28 -8.89
N SER A 366 14.22 31.81 -10.13
CA SER A 366 14.45 32.58 -11.37
C SER A 366 13.43 32.26 -12.47
N ASN A 367 12.34 31.58 -12.14
CA ASN A 367 11.35 31.16 -13.14
C ASN A 367 10.70 32.35 -13.86
N ASP A 368 10.62 33.53 -13.24
CA ASP A 368 10.19 34.78 -13.88
C ASP A 368 11.06 35.12 -15.10
N ARG A 369 12.38 35.01 -14.95
CA ARG A 369 13.35 35.26 -16.04
C ARG A 369 13.35 34.14 -17.06
N VAL A 370 13.15 32.90 -16.64
CA VAL A 370 13.03 31.76 -17.55
C VAL A 370 11.79 31.92 -18.44
N LEU A 371 10.63 32.23 -17.85
CA LEU A 371 9.38 32.44 -18.59
C LEU A 371 9.50 33.61 -19.57
N ALA A 372 10.24 34.67 -19.24
CA ALA A 372 10.47 35.80 -20.14
C ALA A 372 11.25 35.43 -21.43
N GLU A 373 12.00 34.33 -21.43
CA GLU A 373 12.73 33.82 -22.60
C GLU A 373 11.88 32.89 -23.47
N ILE A 374 10.72 32.44 -22.96
CA ILE A 374 9.86 31.44 -23.59
C ILE A 374 8.72 32.12 -24.35
N PRO A 375 8.68 32.03 -25.69
CA PRO A 375 7.60 32.62 -26.48
C PRO A 375 6.31 31.78 -26.37
N PRO A 376 5.12 32.33 -26.67
CA PRO A 376 3.84 31.65 -26.47
C PRO A 376 3.67 30.30 -27.20
N GLU A 377 4.42 30.08 -28.28
CA GLU A 377 4.39 28.83 -29.05
C GLU A 377 5.15 27.67 -28.38
N VAL A 378 5.92 27.94 -27.33
CA VAL A 378 6.69 26.95 -26.57
C VAL A 378 5.98 26.66 -25.26
N GLY A 379 5.73 25.39 -25.00
CA GLY A 379 5.10 24.95 -23.75
C GLY A 379 6.04 25.08 -22.55
N VAL A 380 5.48 25.22 -21.36
CA VAL A 380 6.20 25.17 -20.09
C VAL A 380 5.70 23.99 -19.28
N THR A 381 6.62 23.28 -18.63
CA THR A 381 6.30 22.23 -17.65
C THR A 381 6.99 22.55 -16.32
N TYR A 382 6.41 22.14 -15.20
CA TYR A 382 6.92 22.43 -13.86
C TYR A 382 7.22 21.15 -13.06
N TYR A 383 8.47 21.04 -12.62
CA TYR A 383 8.95 20.02 -11.69
C TYR A 383 9.76 20.66 -10.56
N ASP A 384 9.54 20.15 -9.35
CA ASP A 384 10.38 20.42 -8.18
C ASP A 384 10.24 19.23 -7.21
N GLY A 385 11.32 18.51 -6.93
CA GLY A 385 11.29 17.31 -6.10
C GLY A 385 10.85 17.56 -4.65
N GLY A 386 10.87 18.81 -4.18
CA GLY A 386 10.39 19.21 -2.86
C GLY A 386 8.97 19.77 -2.85
N ARG A 387 8.43 20.21 -3.99
CA ARG A 387 7.14 20.93 -4.08
C ARG A 387 6.09 20.24 -4.96
N THR A 388 6.51 19.61 -6.04
CA THR A 388 5.61 18.85 -6.94
C THR A 388 5.49 17.39 -6.51
N TYR A 389 6.52 16.84 -5.89
CA TYR A 389 6.46 15.54 -5.20
C TYR A 389 6.05 15.73 -3.75
N ASP A 390 4.91 16.37 -3.58
CA ASP A 390 4.34 16.71 -2.28
C ASP A 390 2.89 16.24 -2.19
N SER A 391 2.62 15.45 -1.16
CA SER A 391 1.26 14.98 -0.83
C SER A 391 0.55 15.94 0.12
N SER A 392 1.15 17.08 0.50
CA SER A 392 0.49 18.04 1.41
C SER A 392 -0.76 18.68 0.79
N PRO A 393 -1.71 19.16 1.61
CA PRO A 393 -2.89 19.89 1.12
C PRO A 393 -2.56 21.34 0.71
N GLN A 394 -1.29 21.69 0.50
CA GLN A 394 -0.90 23.02 0.03
C GLN A 394 -1.11 23.13 -1.49
N PRO A 395 -1.43 24.31 -2.03
CA PRO A 395 -1.44 24.54 -3.47
C PRO A 395 -0.07 24.24 -4.07
N MET A 396 -0.04 23.45 -5.15
CA MET A 396 1.19 23.08 -5.84
C MET A 396 1.61 24.15 -6.85
N ILE A 397 0.62 24.79 -7.49
CA ILE A 397 0.85 25.83 -8.49
C ILE A 397 0.90 27.17 -7.78
N TYR A 398 2.09 27.76 -7.71
CA TYR A 398 2.33 29.03 -7.01
C TYR A 398 2.00 30.24 -7.91
N PRO A 399 1.81 31.45 -7.34
CA PRO A 399 1.17 32.57 -8.05
C PRO A 399 1.73 32.92 -9.43
N LEU A 400 3.06 32.89 -9.61
CA LEU A 400 3.69 33.18 -10.91
C LEU A 400 3.21 32.22 -12.02
N LEU A 401 3.10 30.92 -11.72
CA LEU A 401 2.69 29.92 -12.71
C LEU A 401 1.18 29.93 -12.92
N GLU A 402 0.41 30.25 -11.87
CA GLU A 402 -1.03 30.47 -11.98
C GLU A 402 -1.33 31.65 -12.90
N ASP A 403 -0.63 32.79 -12.73
CA ASP A 403 -0.75 33.96 -13.60
C ASP A 403 -0.32 33.62 -15.05
N TYR A 404 0.74 32.84 -15.22
CA TYR A 404 1.19 32.40 -16.55
C TYR A 404 0.10 31.58 -17.28
N ALA A 405 -0.49 30.59 -16.60
CA ALA A 405 -1.56 29.77 -17.18
C ALA A 405 -2.84 30.57 -17.42
N ALA A 406 -3.22 31.45 -16.48
CA ALA A 406 -4.40 32.31 -16.59
C ALA A 406 -4.34 33.24 -17.81
N ASN A 407 -3.14 33.68 -18.19
CA ASN A 407 -2.86 34.52 -19.36
C ASN A 407 -2.69 33.72 -20.67
N GLY A 408 -3.06 32.44 -20.69
CA GLY A 408 -3.05 31.60 -21.88
C GLY A 408 -1.72 30.87 -22.15
N GLY A 409 -0.78 30.92 -21.20
CA GLY A 409 0.45 30.12 -21.27
C GLY A 409 0.14 28.62 -21.16
N TRP A 410 0.73 27.81 -22.05
CA TRP A 410 0.59 26.36 -21.96
C TRP A 410 1.46 25.85 -20.81
N LEU A 411 0.82 25.38 -19.73
CA LEU A 411 1.50 24.92 -18.52
C LEU A 411 1.16 23.46 -18.21
N GLY A 412 2.20 22.65 -18.04
CA GLY A 412 2.12 21.32 -17.44
C GLY A 412 2.75 21.24 -16.06
N CYS A 413 2.36 20.24 -15.27
CA CYS A 413 2.94 19.98 -13.95
C CYS A 413 3.24 18.49 -13.76
N TYR A 414 4.33 18.20 -13.03
CA TYR A 414 4.83 16.85 -12.77
C TYR A 414 4.57 16.45 -11.31
N PRO A 415 3.30 16.21 -10.89
CA PRO A 415 3.02 15.80 -9.53
C PRO A 415 3.40 14.34 -9.31
N GLN A 416 3.63 13.95 -8.06
CA GLN A 416 3.51 12.53 -7.69
C GLN A 416 2.04 12.13 -7.58
N LEU A 417 1.70 10.90 -7.98
CA LEU A 417 0.37 10.31 -7.71
C LEU A 417 0.44 9.19 -6.65
N THR A 418 1.62 9.00 -6.05
CA THR A 418 1.92 8.03 -4.97
C THR A 418 2.01 8.77 -3.63
N PRO A 419 1.99 8.08 -2.47
CA PRO A 419 2.08 8.78 -1.17
C PRO A 419 3.38 9.55 -1.01
N SER A 420 4.47 9.07 -1.62
CA SER A 420 5.68 9.83 -1.84
C SER A 420 6.53 9.20 -2.96
N TRP A 421 7.40 9.99 -3.59
CA TRP A 421 8.39 9.51 -4.56
C TRP A 421 9.45 8.58 -3.96
N ARG A 422 9.80 8.77 -2.68
CA ARG A 422 10.89 8.04 -1.99
C ARG A 422 10.42 6.71 -1.43
N ILE A 423 9.14 6.62 -1.05
CA ILE A 423 8.56 5.47 -0.34
C ILE A 423 7.66 4.66 -1.25
N VAL A 424 7.45 3.40 -0.87
CA VAL A 424 6.39 2.56 -1.41
C VAL A 424 5.57 2.08 -0.24
N SER A 425 4.35 2.59 -0.15
CA SER A 425 3.39 2.29 0.91
C SER A 425 1.99 2.30 0.29
N PRO A 426 1.05 1.47 0.74
CA PRO A 426 -0.31 1.47 0.23
C PRO A 426 -0.99 2.81 0.47
N TRP A 427 -1.75 3.28 -0.53
CA TRP A 427 -2.48 4.54 -0.41
C TRP A 427 -3.67 4.69 -1.35
N SER A 428 -4.81 4.14 -0.98
CA SER A 428 -6.10 4.28 -1.65
C SER A 428 -6.82 5.58 -1.22
N CYS A 429 -6.25 6.74 -1.57
CA CYS A 429 -6.81 8.05 -1.24
C CYS A 429 -7.30 8.83 -2.48
N PRO A 430 -8.58 8.67 -2.87
CA PRO A 430 -9.16 9.47 -3.96
C PRO A 430 -9.19 10.98 -3.65
N HIS A 431 -9.30 11.38 -2.38
CA HIS A 431 -9.38 12.79 -1.96
C HIS A 431 -8.16 13.60 -2.40
N PHE A 432 -6.96 13.04 -2.23
CA PHE A 432 -5.72 13.71 -2.65
C PHE A 432 -5.70 13.94 -4.16
N ILE A 433 -6.05 12.90 -4.93
CA ILE A 433 -6.02 12.96 -6.39
C ILE A 433 -7.07 13.95 -6.88
N ARG A 434 -8.31 13.88 -6.39
CA ARG A 434 -9.34 14.87 -6.73
C ARG A 434 -8.89 16.29 -6.39
N PHE A 435 -8.41 16.53 -5.17
CA PHE A 435 -7.89 17.83 -4.75
C PHE A 435 -6.84 18.37 -5.71
N ARG A 436 -5.89 17.52 -6.13
CA ARG A 436 -4.79 17.96 -6.99
C ARG A 436 -5.22 18.20 -8.44
N LEU A 437 -6.09 17.35 -8.98
CA LEU A 437 -6.61 17.52 -10.34
C LEU A 437 -7.58 18.71 -10.45
N THR A 438 -8.40 18.95 -9.43
CA THR A 438 -9.23 20.15 -9.36
C THR A 438 -8.38 21.42 -9.32
N GLU A 439 -7.29 21.47 -8.55
CA GLU A 439 -6.37 22.62 -8.60
C GLU A 439 -5.87 22.85 -10.04
N PHE A 440 -5.43 21.80 -10.72
CA PHE A 440 -4.84 21.93 -12.06
C PHE A 440 -5.87 22.44 -13.08
N VAL A 441 -7.08 21.89 -13.05
CA VAL A 441 -8.16 22.33 -13.93
C VAL A 441 -8.60 23.76 -13.62
N ASP A 442 -8.81 24.10 -12.36
CA ASP A 442 -9.27 25.43 -11.95
C ASP A 442 -8.22 26.51 -12.24
N LYS A 443 -6.93 26.17 -12.17
CA LYS A 443 -5.81 27.03 -12.54
C LYS A 443 -5.43 26.94 -14.03
N ARG A 444 -6.26 26.32 -14.86
CA ARG A 444 -6.13 26.26 -16.33
C ARG A 444 -4.83 25.65 -16.83
N LEU A 445 -4.30 24.65 -16.11
CA LEU A 445 -3.19 23.86 -16.64
C LEU A 445 -3.65 23.07 -17.87
N SER A 446 -2.70 22.77 -18.75
CA SER A 446 -2.93 22.02 -19.98
C SER A 446 -2.48 20.57 -19.88
N CYS A 447 -1.54 20.26 -18.98
CA CYS A 447 -0.86 18.97 -18.98
C CYS A 447 -0.60 18.43 -17.56
N LEU A 448 -0.96 17.15 -17.35
CA LEU A 448 -0.52 16.32 -16.25
C LEU A 448 0.53 15.33 -16.76
N ALA A 449 1.74 15.35 -16.19
CA ALA A 449 2.73 14.28 -16.34
C ALA A 449 3.04 13.68 -14.96
N GLY A 450 2.16 12.79 -14.50
CA GLY A 450 2.25 12.16 -13.18
C GLY A 450 3.49 11.30 -13.00
N TYR A 451 4.04 11.29 -11.79
CA TYR A 451 5.12 10.40 -11.39
C TYR A 451 4.58 9.27 -10.53
N VAL A 452 4.63 8.05 -11.07
CA VAL A 452 4.16 6.83 -10.40
C VAL A 452 5.29 5.81 -10.34
N VAL A 453 5.71 5.49 -9.13
CA VAL A 453 6.91 4.70 -8.90
C VAL A 453 6.73 3.75 -7.72
N PRO A 454 7.27 2.54 -7.82
CA PRO A 454 8.02 1.98 -8.95
C PRO A 454 7.14 1.50 -10.12
N ASP A 455 5.84 1.25 -9.88
CA ASP A 455 4.97 0.55 -10.84
C ASP A 455 3.50 0.94 -10.66
N ASN A 456 2.80 1.19 -11.78
CA ASN A 456 1.38 1.53 -11.81
C ASN A 456 0.47 0.47 -11.18
N ARG A 457 0.88 -0.81 -11.19
CA ARG A 457 0.08 -1.88 -10.57
C ARG A 457 -0.19 -1.64 -9.10
N LEU A 458 0.74 -1.00 -8.39
CA LEU A 458 0.60 -0.70 -6.96
C LEU A 458 -0.38 0.44 -6.69
N PHE A 459 -0.65 1.30 -7.67
CA PHE A 459 -1.38 2.55 -7.50
C PHE A 459 -2.54 2.71 -8.49
N ASP A 460 -3.17 1.59 -8.90
CA ASP A 460 -4.26 1.60 -9.89
C ASP A 460 -5.41 2.54 -9.52
N VAL A 461 -5.82 2.57 -8.24
CA VAL A 461 -6.86 3.48 -7.76
C VAL A 461 -6.46 4.94 -8.02
N GLN A 462 -5.20 5.31 -7.78
CA GLN A 462 -4.71 6.69 -7.90
C GLN A 462 -4.61 7.10 -9.37
N VAL A 463 -4.10 6.21 -10.23
CA VAL A 463 -4.02 6.48 -11.67
C VAL A 463 -5.41 6.53 -12.31
N SER A 464 -6.32 5.63 -11.91
CA SER A 464 -7.71 5.66 -12.38
C SER A 464 -8.46 6.90 -11.89
N ALA A 465 -8.17 7.37 -10.67
CA ALA A 465 -8.66 8.64 -10.15
C ALA A 465 -8.09 9.84 -10.92
N ALA A 466 -6.80 9.80 -11.27
CA ALA A 466 -6.18 10.86 -12.06
C ALA A 466 -6.81 10.91 -13.45
N ALA A 467 -7.10 9.76 -14.06
CA ALA A 467 -7.86 9.67 -15.30
C ALA A 467 -9.28 10.24 -15.17
N GLU A 468 -10.02 9.89 -14.11
CA GLU A 468 -11.37 10.43 -13.84
C GLU A 468 -11.36 11.96 -13.78
N TRP A 469 -10.53 12.55 -12.91
CA TRP A 469 -10.60 13.97 -12.61
C TRP A 469 -9.74 14.86 -13.53
N SER A 470 -8.79 14.30 -14.27
CA SER A 470 -8.19 15.03 -15.41
C SER A 470 -9.12 15.10 -16.62
N TRP A 471 -10.10 14.20 -16.71
CA TRP A 471 -11.13 14.24 -17.73
C TRP A 471 -12.35 15.07 -17.30
N ASN A 472 -12.84 14.87 -16.07
CA ASN A 472 -14.01 15.54 -15.52
C ASN A 472 -13.81 15.90 -14.03
N ALA A 473 -13.05 16.97 -13.75
CA ALA A 473 -12.63 17.37 -12.40
C ALA A 473 -13.81 17.65 -11.45
N HIS A 474 -14.91 18.15 -12.01
CA HIS A 474 -16.12 18.54 -11.27
C HIS A 474 -17.28 17.55 -11.47
N GLY A 475 -16.99 16.34 -11.93
CA GLY A 475 -17.95 15.26 -12.13
C GLY A 475 -18.30 14.53 -10.83
N ARG A 476 -17.77 13.31 -10.66
CA ARG A 476 -18.00 12.51 -9.45
C ARG A 476 -17.27 13.06 -8.24
N ASP A 477 -17.86 12.87 -7.07
CA ASP A 477 -17.13 12.91 -5.81
C ASP A 477 -16.33 11.61 -5.59
N GLU A 478 -15.54 11.59 -4.52
CA GLU A 478 -14.66 10.48 -4.17
C GLU A 478 -15.42 9.17 -3.93
N ARG A 479 -16.62 9.24 -3.32
CA ARG A 479 -17.43 8.06 -3.03
C ARG A 479 -17.99 7.47 -4.31
N ALA A 480 -18.59 8.30 -5.17
CA ALA A 480 -19.15 7.88 -6.45
C ALA A 480 -18.07 7.33 -7.38
N PHE A 481 -16.88 7.96 -7.43
CA PHE A 481 -15.74 7.42 -8.15
C PHE A 481 -15.33 6.04 -7.61
N MET A 482 -15.18 5.89 -6.30
CA MET A 482 -14.78 4.60 -5.72
C MET A 482 -15.82 3.50 -5.93
N THR A 483 -17.12 3.82 -5.89
CA THR A 483 -18.18 2.87 -6.25
C THR A 483 -18.05 2.44 -7.72
N ALA A 484 -17.81 3.38 -8.65
CA ALA A 484 -17.61 3.08 -10.06
C ALA A 484 -16.33 2.23 -10.28
N TRP A 485 -15.22 2.60 -9.64
CA TRP A 485 -13.96 1.86 -9.74
C TRP A 485 -14.15 0.44 -9.21
N ALA A 486 -14.74 0.27 -8.03
CA ALA A 486 -14.99 -1.05 -7.44
C ALA A 486 -15.93 -1.91 -8.31
N THR A 487 -16.94 -1.28 -8.94
CA THR A 487 -17.82 -1.97 -9.90
C THR A 487 -17.01 -2.50 -11.09
N ARG A 488 -16.12 -1.68 -11.67
CA ARG A 488 -15.25 -2.09 -12.78
C ARG A 488 -14.23 -3.16 -12.40
N GLN A 489 -13.77 -3.18 -11.15
CA GLN A 489 -12.88 -4.24 -10.65
C GLN A 489 -13.62 -5.54 -10.30
N GLY A 490 -14.96 -5.58 -10.42
CA GLY A 490 -15.76 -6.77 -10.18
C GLY A 490 -16.00 -7.09 -8.71
N PHE A 491 -15.96 -6.09 -7.82
CA PHE A 491 -16.35 -6.30 -6.42
C PHE A 491 -17.85 -6.51 -6.28
N ASP A 492 -18.26 -7.52 -5.50
CA ASP A 492 -19.67 -7.81 -5.21
C ASP A 492 -20.36 -6.71 -4.40
N ARG A 493 -19.59 -5.96 -3.58
CA ARG A 493 -20.08 -4.89 -2.71
C ARG A 493 -19.33 -3.58 -2.96
N PRO A 494 -19.55 -2.91 -4.09
CA PRO A 494 -18.79 -1.72 -4.47
C PRO A 494 -19.00 -0.55 -3.49
N ASP A 495 -20.18 -0.41 -2.90
CA ASP A 495 -20.45 0.65 -1.89
C ASP A 495 -19.69 0.43 -0.58
N ALA A 496 -19.40 -0.82 -0.22
CA ALA A 496 -18.56 -1.14 0.94
C ALA A 496 -17.09 -0.76 0.68
N VAL A 497 -16.60 -1.01 -0.55
CA VAL A 497 -15.27 -0.54 -0.98
C VAL A 497 -15.18 0.97 -0.98
N ALA A 498 -16.21 1.66 -1.48
CA ALA A 498 -16.27 3.12 -1.44
C ALA A 498 -16.25 3.65 0.00
N THR A 499 -17.05 3.05 0.89
CA THR A 499 -17.07 3.42 2.32
C THR A 499 -15.72 3.20 2.98
N TRP A 500 -15.05 2.09 2.69
CA TRP A 500 -13.70 1.80 3.16
C TRP A 500 -12.70 2.89 2.73
N ALA A 501 -12.62 3.20 1.43
CA ALA A 501 -11.69 4.19 0.92
C ALA A 501 -11.98 5.61 1.44
N THR A 502 -13.27 5.97 1.59
CA THR A 502 -13.66 7.26 2.17
C THR A 502 -13.40 7.35 3.68
N THR A 503 -13.27 6.21 4.37
CA THR A 503 -12.92 6.16 5.80
C THR A 503 -11.41 6.20 6.00
N LEU A 504 -10.65 5.41 5.24
CA LEU A 504 -9.20 5.29 5.38
C LEU A 504 -8.44 6.45 4.75
N GLY A 505 -8.87 6.90 3.56
CA GLY A 505 -8.16 7.86 2.73
C GLY A 505 -7.76 9.15 3.45
N PRO A 506 -8.69 9.86 4.13
CA PRO A 506 -8.36 11.09 4.85
C PRO A 506 -7.35 10.89 5.98
N ALA A 507 -7.50 9.81 6.77
CA ALA A 507 -6.55 9.47 7.83
C ALA A 507 -5.15 9.17 7.25
N ALA A 508 -5.08 8.37 6.20
CA ALA A 508 -3.80 8.10 5.51
C ALA A 508 -3.19 9.39 4.93
N TRP A 509 -4.02 10.29 4.38
CA TRP A 509 -3.56 11.55 3.81
C TRP A 509 -2.96 12.48 4.86
N ASP A 510 -3.50 12.54 6.07
CA ASP A 510 -2.93 13.35 7.16
C ASP A 510 -1.48 12.92 7.49
N LEU A 511 -1.19 11.61 7.47
CA LEU A 511 0.17 11.08 7.68
C LEU A 511 1.11 11.35 6.50
N TYR A 512 0.67 11.04 5.28
CA TYR A 512 1.50 11.17 4.09
C TYR A 512 1.71 12.63 3.68
N GLY A 513 0.69 13.48 3.84
CA GLY A 513 0.76 14.91 3.60
C GLY A 513 1.63 15.66 4.60
N ALA A 514 1.82 15.11 5.81
CA ALA A 514 2.82 15.58 6.78
C ALA A 514 4.21 14.93 6.57
N ARG A 515 4.37 14.10 5.54
CA ARG A 515 5.61 13.38 5.20
C ARG A 515 6.16 12.51 6.33
N PHE A 516 5.30 11.98 7.20
CA PHE A 516 5.72 11.14 8.33
C PHE A 516 6.58 9.96 7.86
N VAL A 517 6.10 9.21 6.87
CA VAL A 517 6.81 8.02 6.36
C VAL A 517 8.05 8.43 5.56
N GLU A 518 7.90 9.35 4.60
CA GLU A 518 8.99 9.77 3.70
C GLU A 518 10.16 10.42 4.41
N ARG A 519 9.91 11.35 5.34
CA ARG A 519 10.95 12.15 5.98
C ARG A 519 11.36 11.60 7.33
N TYR A 520 10.39 11.23 8.17
CA TYR A 520 10.66 10.96 9.60
C TYR A 520 10.98 9.50 9.88
N LEU A 521 10.45 8.54 9.09
CA LEU A 521 10.87 7.14 9.23
C LEU A 521 12.21 6.86 8.53
N PHE A 522 12.49 7.49 7.40
CA PHE A 522 13.80 7.40 6.73
C PHE A 522 14.91 8.14 7.50
N HIS A 523 14.56 9.22 8.21
CA HIS A 523 15.49 10.00 9.02
C HIS A 523 14.96 10.18 10.47
N PRO A 524 15.03 9.11 11.29
CA PRO A 524 14.39 9.06 12.60
C PRO A 524 15.09 9.88 13.70
N GLN A 525 16.14 10.63 13.38
CA GLN A 525 16.90 11.43 14.35
C GLN A 525 16.01 12.48 15.02
N SER A 526 15.09 13.08 14.28
CA SER A 526 14.15 14.07 14.82
C SER A 526 13.15 13.43 15.79
N LEU A 527 12.66 12.21 15.50
CA LEU A 527 11.79 11.45 16.41
C LEU A 527 12.54 11.03 17.67
N ALA A 528 13.78 10.55 17.53
CA ALA A 528 14.65 10.20 18.65
C ALA A 528 14.97 11.41 19.54
N SER A 529 15.12 12.60 18.93
CA SER A 529 15.36 13.84 19.64
C SER A 529 14.21 14.20 20.58
N LEU A 530 12.96 13.88 20.24
CA LEU A 530 11.82 14.13 21.14
C LEU A 530 12.00 13.38 22.46
N LEU A 531 12.50 12.14 22.41
CA LEU A 531 12.73 11.32 23.60
C LEU A 531 13.93 11.82 24.40
N THR A 532 15.07 12.09 23.76
CA THR A 532 16.28 12.53 24.47
C THR A 532 16.15 13.92 25.08
N THR A 533 15.34 14.79 24.48
CA THR A 533 15.07 16.15 24.97
C THR A 533 13.76 16.26 25.77
N ARG A 534 13.03 15.15 25.94
CA ARG A 534 11.75 15.06 26.68
C ARG A 534 10.69 16.04 26.19
N GLN A 535 10.58 16.20 24.87
CA GLN A 535 9.58 17.03 24.23
C GLN A 535 8.27 16.26 24.00
N ALA A 536 7.15 16.98 24.10
CA ALA A 536 5.84 16.47 23.71
C ALA A 536 5.73 16.30 22.18
N LEU A 537 4.69 15.59 21.73
CA LEU A 537 4.41 15.49 20.30
C LEU A 537 4.09 16.87 19.68
N PRO A 538 4.61 17.18 18.48
CA PRO A 538 4.46 18.48 17.86
C PRO A 538 3.12 18.60 17.09
N TYR A 539 1.98 18.52 17.78
CA TYR A 539 0.67 18.61 17.14
C TYR A 539 0.51 19.88 16.29
N GLY A 540 -0.07 19.74 15.10
CA GLY A 540 -0.23 20.83 14.11
C GLY A 540 1.09 21.27 13.45
N GLN A 541 2.20 20.58 13.69
CA GLN A 541 3.53 20.93 13.18
C GLN A 541 4.31 19.67 12.76
N ALA A 542 5.41 19.85 12.01
CA ALA A 542 6.32 18.76 11.64
C ALA A 542 5.57 17.53 11.06
N PHE A 543 5.82 16.33 11.57
CA PHE A 543 5.15 15.10 11.12
C PHE A 543 3.68 14.96 11.55
N LEU A 544 3.17 15.90 12.32
CA LEU A 544 1.76 16.03 12.71
C LEU A 544 1.15 17.33 12.18
N ALA A 545 1.69 17.90 11.10
CA ALA A 545 1.22 19.17 10.53
C ALA A 545 -0.30 19.16 10.22
N GLN A 546 -0.86 18.01 9.86
CA GLN A 546 -2.29 17.84 9.57
C GLN A 546 -3.11 17.34 10.79
N ILE A 547 -2.47 17.06 11.92
CA ILE A 547 -3.09 16.49 13.12
C ILE A 547 -2.94 17.50 14.27
N PRO A 548 -3.95 18.36 14.52
CA PRO A 548 -3.82 19.51 15.41
C PRO A 548 -3.82 19.15 16.90
N ASP A 549 -4.27 17.95 17.27
CA ASP A 549 -4.35 17.50 18.66
C ASP A 549 -4.43 15.97 18.78
N ALA A 550 -4.37 15.48 20.03
CA ALA A 550 -4.47 14.07 20.35
C ALA A 550 -5.85 13.46 20.00
N ALA A 551 -6.93 14.24 20.05
CA ALA A 551 -8.27 13.76 19.73
C ALA A 551 -8.38 13.40 18.24
N ARG A 552 -7.85 14.25 17.34
CA ARG A 552 -7.74 13.94 15.91
C ARG A 552 -6.86 12.71 15.68
N LEU A 553 -5.72 12.58 16.37
CA LEU A 553 -4.84 11.42 16.25
C LEU A 553 -5.59 10.11 16.56
N HIS A 554 -6.32 10.08 17.67
CA HIS A 554 -7.11 8.90 18.06
C HIS A 554 -8.30 8.65 17.12
N ALA A 555 -9.00 9.70 16.68
CA ALA A 555 -10.09 9.56 15.71
C ALA A 555 -9.61 8.98 14.37
N ASN A 556 -8.44 9.39 13.88
CA ASN A 556 -7.88 8.84 12.65
C ASN A 556 -7.44 7.38 12.83
N ARG A 557 -6.88 7.02 13.99
CA ARG A 557 -6.59 5.61 14.34
C ARG A 557 -7.86 4.76 14.36
N ASP A 558 -8.93 5.25 14.97
CA ASP A 558 -10.22 4.54 15.03
C ASP A 558 -10.85 4.41 13.64
N ALA A 559 -10.73 5.42 12.78
CA ALA A 559 -11.11 5.33 11.37
C ALA A 559 -10.32 4.22 10.64
N CYS A 560 -9.02 4.09 10.88
CA CYS A 560 -8.21 3.00 10.31
C CYS A 560 -8.67 1.62 10.80
N ALA A 561 -9.06 1.48 12.08
CA ALA A 561 -9.60 0.24 12.63
C ALA A 561 -10.99 -0.10 12.04
N ALA A 562 -11.85 0.89 11.86
CA ALA A 562 -13.14 0.73 11.17
C ALA A 562 -12.94 0.32 9.71
N ALA A 563 -11.99 0.93 9.01
CA ALA A 563 -11.60 0.54 7.66
C ALA A 563 -11.09 -0.91 7.60
N LEU A 564 -10.28 -1.35 8.57
CA LEU A 564 -9.85 -2.75 8.64
C LEU A 564 -11.04 -3.71 8.77
N THR A 565 -12.05 -3.36 9.58
CA THR A 565 -13.27 -4.17 9.71
C THR A 565 -14.02 -4.28 8.38
N LEU A 566 -14.20 -3.15 7.69
CA LEU A 566 -14.81 -3.11 6.36
C LEU A 566 -14.02 -3.91 5.32
N ALA A 567 -12.68 -3.84 5.36
CA ALA A 567 -11.82 -4.59 4.46
C ALA A 567 -11.93 -6.11 4.67
N LEU A 568 -12.01 -6.55 5.94
CA LEU A 568 -12.25 -7.95 6.30
C LEU A 568 -13.64 -8.40 5.83
N GLU A 569 -14.66 -7.56 6.02
CA GLU A 569 -16.00 -7.84 5.53
C GLU A 569 -16.00 -8.00 4.01
N VAL A 570 -15.41 -7.06 3.26
CA VAL A 570 -15.31 -7.12 1.79
C VAL A 570 -14.53 -8.35 1.33
N GLY A 571 -13.55 -8.82 2.11
CA GLY A 571 -12.76 -10.01 1.81
C GLY A 571 -11.58 -9.76 0.86
N SER A 572 -11.10 -8.51 0.77
CA SER A 572 -9.96 -8.14 -0.10
C SER A 572 -8.64 -8.16 0.67
N PRO A 573 -7.69 -9.06 0.34
CA PRO A 573 -6.40 -9.12 1.01
C PRO A 573 -5.59 -7.81 0.89
N ALA A 574 -5.67 -7.13 -0.26
CA ALA A 574 -4.98 -5.87 -0.49
C ALA A 574 -5.52 -4.75 0.42
N MET A 575 -6.85 -4.65 0.56
CA MET A 575 -7.49 -3.66 1.45
C MET A 575 -7.17 -3.94 2.93
N VAL A 576 -7.17 -5.21 3.33
CA VAL A 576 -6.81 -5.62 4.71
C VAL A 576 -5.36 -5.24 5.01
N ALA A 577 -4.43 -5.55 4.10
CA ALA A 577 -3.02 -5.21 4.26
C ALA A 577 -2.81 -3.69 4.30
N GLU A 578 -3.47 -2.94 3.43
CA GLU A 578 -3.42 -1.48 3.44
C GLU A 578 -3.95 -0.88 4.76
N SER A 579 -5.12 -1.31 5.23
CA SER A 579 -5.68 -0.82 6.50
C SER A 579 -4.79 -1.17 7.69
N ARG A 580 -4.17 -2.35 7.71
CA ARG A 580 -3.19 -2.74 8.73
C ARG A 580 -1.94 -1.87 8.70
N ALA A 581 -1.41 -1.56 7.51
CA ALA A 581 -0.21 -0.75 7.37
C ALA A 581 -0.42 0.67 7.94
N VAL A 582 -1.52 1.33 7.56
CA VAL A 582 -1.83 2.69 8.03
C VAL A 582 -2.20 2.70 9.52
N LEU A 583 -2.99 1.72 9.99
CA LEU A 583 -3.30 1.57 11.41
C LEU A 583 -2.02 1.44 12.25
N ALA A 584 -1.07 0.61 11.79
CA ALA A 584 0.20 0.41 12.47
C ALA A 584 1.04 1.70 12.54
N TYR A 585 1.02 2.56 11.50
CA TYR A 585 1.66 3.86 11.58
C TYR A 585 1.05 4.74 12.68
N TYR A 586 -0.28 4.76 12.82
CA TYR A 586 -0.93 5.47 13.92
C TYR A 586 -0.59 4.89 15.29
N ASP A 587 -0.56 3.57 15.43
CA ASP A 587 -0.15 2.92 16.67
C ASP A 587 1.31 3.23 17.03
N MET A 588 2.22 3.35 16.04
CA MET A 588 3.59 3.82 16.27
C MET A 588 3.63 5.25 16.80
N VAL A 589 2.88 6.18 16.19
CA VAL A 589 2.82 7.58 16.64
C VAL A 589 2.23 7.70 18.05
N ILE A 590 1.17 6.95 18.35
CA ILE A 590 0.56 6.93 19.68
C ILE A 590 1.55 6.36 20.71
N ALA A 591 2.25 5.27 20.40
CA ALA A 591 3.27 4.71 21.29
C ALA A 591 4.42 5.70 21.55
N LEU A 592 4.87 6.43 20.51
CA LEU A 592 5.84 7.51 20.65
C LEU A 592 5.32 8.63 21.58
N GLY A 593 4.07 9.05 21.43
CA GLY A 593 3.45 10.04 22.31
C GLY A 593 3.42 9.59 23.77
N ARG A 594 3.08 8.33 24.04
CA ARG A 594 3.12 7.78 25.39
C ARG A 594 4.52 7.74 25.98
N LEU A 595 5.53 7.40 25.18
CA LEU A 595 6.93 7.49 25.61
C LEU A 595 7.31 8.92 26.00
N CYS A 596 6.92 9.92 25.19
CA CYS A 596 7.11 11.34 25.50
C CYS A 596 6.42 11.75 26.82
N ASP A 597 5.15 11.36 27.01
CA ASP A 597 4.37 11.68 28.21
C ASP A 597 5.03 11.11 29.48
N VAL A 598 5.45 9.85 29.45
CA VAL A 598 6.09 9.17 30.59
C VAL A 598 7.45 9.79 30.91
N LEU A 599 8.22 10.22 29.90
CA LEU A 599 9.50 10.91 30.11
C LEU A 599 9.32 12.32 30.68
N ALA A 600 8.22 13.00 30.34
CA ALA A 600 7.90 14.33 30.84
C ALA A 600 7.36 14.30 32.29
N ASP A 601 6.73 13.19 32.71
CA ASP A 601 6.23 13.06 34.07
C ASP A 601 7.35 12.85 35.09
N ASN A 602 7.57 13.85 35.94
CA ASN A 602 8.56 13.79 37.02
C ASN A 602 7.99 13.27 38.34
N ARG A 603 6.68 13.04 38.44
CA ARG A 603 6.01 12.65 39.69
C ARG A 603 6.03 11.15 39.95
N THR A 604 5.93 10.34 38.89
CA THR A 604 5.94 8.88 39.00
C THR A 604 7.31 8.34 39.46
N PRO A 605 7.37 7.38 40.40
CA PRO A 605 8.59 6.70 40.82
C PRO A 605 9.45 6.18 39.65
N ALA A 606 10.77 6.17 39.84
CA ALA A 606 11.71 5.82 38.76
C ALA A 606 11.56 4.37 38.24
N SER A 607 11.20 3.42 39.11
CA SER A 607 10.93 2.03 38.74
C SER A 607 9.66 1.91 37.90
N GLU A 608 8.55 2.47 38.38
CA GLU A 608 7.26 2.49 37.66
C GLU A 608 7.38 3.18 36.29
N ARG A 609 8.14 4.28 36.23
CA ARG A 609 8.43 4.97 34.98
C ARG A 609 9.21 4.09 34.01
N ARG A 610 10.18 3.31 34.50
CA ARG A 610 10.97 2.38 33.68
C ARG A 610 10.10 1.29 33.07
N ASP A 611 9.20 0.71 33.86
CA ASP A 611 8.27 -0.32 33.40
C ASP A 611 7.29 0.23 32.36
N ALA A 612 6.73 1.42 32.60
CA ALA A 612 5.86 2.09 31.63
C ALA A 612 6.59 2.42 30.31
N LEU A 613 7.84 2.88 30.38
CA LEU A 613 8.66 3.12 29.18
C LEU A 613 8.92 1.84 28.40
N GLN A 614 9.21 0.72 29.09
CA GLN A 614 9.39 -0.57 28.45
C GLN A 614 8.11 -1.03 27.76
N GLU A 615 6.96 -0.93 28.42
CA GLU A 615 5.66 -1.30 27.86
C GLU A 615 5.37 -0.52 26.57
N HIS A 616 5.57 0.80 26.56
CA HIS A 616 5.34 1.61 25.37
C HIS A 616 6.38 1.38 24.27
N LEU A 617 7.63 1.07 24.62
CA LEU A 617 8.65 0.67 23.66
C LEU A 617 8.31 -0.69 23.00
N ASN A 618 7.77 -1.64 23.77
CA ASN A 618 7.28 -2.92 23.25
C ASN A 618 6.11 -2.71 22.27
N ARG A 619 5.15 -1.83 22.61
CA ARG A 619 4.02 -1.48 21.71
C ARG A 619 4.49 -0.82 20.42
N LEU A 620 5.47 0.09 20.50
CA LEU A 620 6.08 0.71 19.33
C LEU A 620 6.73 -0.35 18.42
N ALA A 621 7.45 -1.31 19.00
CA ALA A 621 8.07 -2.40 18.24
C ALA A 621 7.04 -3.36 17.62
N LEU A 622 5.95 -3.65 18.33
CA LEU A 622 4.85 -4.45 17.80
C LEU A 622 4.23 -3.78 16.58
N ALA A 623 3.88 -2.50 16.69
CA ALA A 623 3.30 -1.73 15.60
C ALA A 623 4.27 -1.65 14.40
N GLY A 624 5.56 -1.41 14.66
CA GLY A 624 6.59 -1.45 13.61
C GLY A 624 6.65 -2.80 12.88
N CYS A 625 6.59 -3.93 13.60
CA CYS A 625 6.59 -5.26 12.99
C CYS A 625 5.32 -5.52 12.18
N GLN A 626 4.16 -5.16 12.72
CA GLN A 626 2.87 -5.30 12.03
C GLN A 626 2.84 -4.48 10.75
N ASN A 627 3.43 -3.27 10.75
CA ASN A 627 3.57 -2.48 9.54
C ASN A 627 4.45 -3.18 8.50
N GLN A 628 5.61 -3.71 8.89
CA GLN A 628 6.49 -4.43 7.96
C GLN A 628 5.81 -5.64 7.32
N ASP A 629 5.01 -6.38 8.08
CA ASP A 629 4.26 -7.53 7.56
C ASP A 629 3.15 -7.06 6.63
N ALA A 630 2.40 -6.03 7.02
CA ALA A 630 1.34 -5.45 6.20
C ALA A 630 1.85 -4.90 4.86
N LEU A 631 3.04 -4.27 4.82
CA LEU A 631 3.67 -3.82 3.57
C LEU A 631 4.02 -4.98 2.63
N ARG A 632 4.52 -6.09 3.17
CA ARG A 632 4.82 -7.31 2.39
C ARG A 632 3.54 -8.00 1.92
N ASP A 633 2.53 -8.08 2.78
CA ASP A 633 1.22 -8.65 2.45
C ASP A 633 0.55 -7.85 1.34
N TRP A 634 0.66 -6.53 1.38
CA TRP A 634 0.11 -5.66 0.37
C TRP A 634 0.74 -5.88 -1.01
N GLU A 635 2.08 -5.92 -1.12
CA GLU A 635 2.73 -6.25 -2.39
C GLU A 635 2.31 -7.63 -2.90
N ARG A 636 2.25 -8.64 -2.01
CA ARG A 636 1.81 -10.00 -2.37
C ARG A 636 0.37 -10.02 -2.89
N ALA A 637 -0.50 -9.22 -2.30
CA ALA A 637 -1.90 -9.14 -2.68
C ALA A 637 -2.13 -8.37 -3.99
N VAL A 638 -1.32 -7.35 -4.26
CA VAL A 638 -1.49 -6.48 -5.43
C VAL A 638 -0.68 -6.98 -6.63
N ALA A 639 0.64 -7.07 -6.50
CA ALA A 639 1.53 -7.49 -7.57
C ALA A 639 2.92 -7.86 -7.01
N VAL A 640 3.19 -9.16 -6.91
CA VAL A 640 4.44 -9.70 -6.34
C VAL A 640 5.67 -9.12 -7.06
N GLY A 641 6.57 -8.51 -6.30
CA GLY A 641 7.83 -7.96 -6.79
C GLY A 641 7.74 -6.57 -7.42
N SER A 642 6.53 -6.02 -7.60
CA SER A 642 6.34 -4.68 -8.17
C SER A 642 6.90 -3.57 -7.27
N GLY A 643 6.98 -3.77 -5.95
CA GLY A 643 7.54 -2.80 -5.00
C GLY A 643 9.05 -2.65 -5.08
N GLY A 644 9.75 -3.68 -5.59
CA GLY A 644 11.17 -3.63 -5.89
C GLY A 644 12.05 -3.18 -4.72
N GLY A 645 13.13 -2.44 -5.02
CA GLY A 645 14.03 -1.91 -3.99
C GLY A 645 13.41 -0.86 -3.08
N ARG A 646 12.50 -0.03 -3.60
CA ARG A 646 11.91 1.08 -2.82
C ARG A 646 10.95 0.60 -1.73
N LEU A 647 10.20 -0.49 -1.96
CA LEU A 647 9.41 -1.12 -0.90
C LEU A 647 10.29 -1.70 0.20
N ARG A 648 11.41 -2.35 -0.17
CA ARG A 648 12.37 -2.84 0.84
C ARG A 648 12.92 -1.70 1.68
N GLU A 649 13.33 -0.60 1.07
CA GLU A 649 13.78 0.59 1.80
C GLU A 649 12.70 1.15 2.74
N SER A 650 11.41 1.08 2.35
CA SER A 650 10.29 1.53 3.19
C SER A 650 10.06 0.62 4.41
N ILE A 651 10.20 -0.69 4.23
CA ILE A 651 10.17 -1.70 5.31
C ILE A 651 11.36 -1.51 6.26
N GLU A 652 12.55 -1.24 5.71
CA GLU A 652 13.78 -0.99 6.47
C GLU A 652 13.71 0.31 7.27
N ALA A 653 13.14 1.39 6.70
CA ALA A 653 12.95 2.66 7.39
C ALA A 653 12.10 2.51 8.67
N THR A 654 11.06 1.67 8.61
CA THR A 654 10.22 1.36 9.77
C THR A 654 11.02 0.66 10.88
N ALA A 655 11.80 -0.38 10.54
CA ALA A 655 12.68 -1.04 11.51
C ALA A 655 13.78 -0.11 12.04
N GLY A 656 14.40 0.68 11.17
CA GLY A 656 15.42 1.65 11.52
C GLY A 656 14.91 2.69 12.51
N THR A 657 13.64 3.11 12.37
CA THR A 657 12.98 4.01 13.32
C THR A 657 12.83 3.37 14.69
N VAL A 658 12.30 2.15 14.78
CA VAL A 658 12.16 1.45 16.06
C VAL A 658 13.51 1.26 16.74
N HIS A 659 14.54 0.90 15.97
CA HIS A 659 15.91 0.80 16.48
C HIS A 659 16.44 2.14 17.01
N ALA A 660 16.25 3.24 16.26
CA ALA A 660 16.70 4.57 16.66
C ALA A 660 16.03 5.04 17.97
N LEU A 661 14.73 4.78 18.12
CA LEU A 661 13.97 5.13 19.33
C LEU A 661 14.36 4.24 20.52
N ALA A 662 14.55 2.93 20.33
CA ALA A 662 15.06 2.04 21.36
C ALA A 662 16.46 2.48 21.84
N LYS A 663 17.35 2.88 20.92
CA LYS A 663 18.67 3.41 21.25
C LYS A 663 18.60 4.71 22.05
N ALA A 664 17.67 5.61 21.70
CA ALA A 664 17.46 6.86 22.43
C ALA A 664 17.03 6.62 23.89
N LEU A 665 16.31 5.52 24.15
CA LEU A 665 15.82 5.16 25.47
C LEU A 665 16.79 4.26 26.28
N ALA A 666 17.85 3.73 25.66
CA ALA A 666 18.81 2.85 26.32
C ALA A 666 19.39 3.40 27.66
N PRO A 667 19.66 4.72 27.82
CA PRO A 667 20.11 5.28 29.09
C PRO A 667 19.14 5.10 30.27
N HIS A 668 17.87 4.78 30.02
CA HIS A 668 16.87 4.50 31.04
C HIS A 668 16.89 3.05 31.54
N GLY A 669 17.83 2.22 31.06
CA GLY A 669 17.94 0.81 31.44
C GLY A 669 16.88 -0.08 30.81
N LEU A 670 16.33 0.30 29.65
CA LEU A 670 15.33 -0.49 28.94
C LEU A 670 15.98 -1.59 28.10
N ARG A 671 15.27 -2.69 27.92
CA ARG A 671 15.63 -3.75 26.99
C ARG A 671 15.14 -3.41 25.60
N ASN A 672 16.00 -3.53 24.60
CA ASN A 672 15.61 -3.32 23.21
C ASN A 672 14.74 -4.50 22.73
N PRO A 673 13.47 -4.27 22.37
CA PRO A 673 12.58 -5.33 21.87
C PRO A 673 12.90 -5.75 20.43
N ALA A 674 13.55 -4.88 19.64
CA ALA A 674 13.72 -5.10 18.20
C ALA A 674 14.42 -6.42 17.84
N PRO A 675 15.49 -6.89 18.53
CA PRO A 675 16.15 -8.16 18.20
C PRO A 675 15.27 -9.41 18.32
N MET A 676 14.16 -9.35 19.08
CA MET A 676 13.23 -10.49 19.20
C MET A 676 12.42 -10.71 17.92
N VAL A 677 12.23 -9.65 17.12
CA VAL A 677 11.14 -9.60 16.14
C VAL A 677 11.53 -8.94 14.81
N MET A 678 12.57 -8.12 14.78
CA MET A 678 13.03 -7.38 13.58
C MET A 678 14.43 -7.82 13.19
N GLY A 679 14.71 -7.74 11.88
CA GLY A 679 16.08 -7.90 11.37
C GLY A 679 17.02 -6.85 11.97
N GLN A 680 18.13 -7.32 12.54
CA GLN A 680 19.19 -6.51 13.13
C GLN A 680 20.34 -6.41 12.12
N PRO A 681 20.81 -5.20 11.76
CA PRO A 681 22.03 -5.07 10.98
C PRO A 681 23.21 -5.56 11.83
N ILE A 682 23.87 -6.62 11.39
CA ILE A 682 25.05 -7.20 12.07
C ILE A 682 26.37 -6.78 11.41
N GLY A 683 26.29 -6.23 10.20
CA GLY A 683 27.44 -5.70 9.49
C GLY A 683 27.15 -5.55 7.99
N GLY A 684 28.21 -5.62 7.20
CA GLY A 684 28.14 -5.49 5.75
C GLY A 684 29.45 -5.86 5.09
N TRP A 685 29.46 -5.65 3.77
CA TRP A 685 30.64 -5.74 2.94
C TRP A 685 30.76 -4.51 2.04
N SER A 686 31.97 -4.28 1.57
CA SER A 686 32.32 -3.27 0.57
C SER A 686 33.34 -3.85 -0.42
N SER A 687 33.55 -3.17 -1.55
CA SER A 687 34.56 -3.60 -2.54
C SER A 687 35.94 -3.80 -1.90
N GLU A 688 36.26 -2.97 -0.92
CA GLU A 688 37.56 -2.94 -0.26
C GLU A 688 37.87 -4.24 0.47
N ASP A 689 36.85 -4.92 0.98
CA ASP A 689 36.99 -6.19 1.68
C ASP A 689 37.57 -7.28 0.75
N PHE A 690 37.44 -7.13 -0.56
CA PHE A 690 37.92 -8.07 -1.58
C PHE A 690 39.24 -7.66 -2.23
N ARG A 691 39.93 -6.63 -1.73
CA ARG A 691 41.18 -6.16 -2.35
C ARG A 691 42.24 -7.26 -2.46
N GLU A 692 42.48 -7.97 -1.37
CA GLU A 692 43.51 -9.01 -1.34
C GLU A 692 43.03 -10.32 -1.98
N SER A 693 41.77 -10.70 -1.74
CA SER A 693 41.18 -11.93 -2.25
C SER A 693 39.72 -11.73 -2.64
N ALA A 694 39.33 -12.32 -3.78
CA ALA A 694 37.93 -12.31 -4.22
C ALA A 694 37.03 -13.15 -3.30
N ALA A 695 37.57 -14.18 -2.64
CA ALA A 695 36.85 -15.03 -1.68
C ALA A 695 37.44 -14.85 -0.29
N ILE A 696 36.60 -14.50 0.68
CA ILE A 696 36.98 -14.19 2.05
C ILE A 696 36.01 -14.84 3.05
N VAL A 697 36.46 -14.95 4.29
CA VAL A 697 35.61 -15.30 5.43
C VAL A 697 35.39 -14.03 6.26
N ARG A 698 34.14 -13.73 6.60
CA ARG A 698 33.78 -12.58 7.43
C ARG A 698 33.13 -13.05 8.72
N GLU A 699 33.52 -12.44 9.83
CA GLU A 699 33.00 -12.68 11.17
C GLU A 699 32.29 -11.41 11.67
N TRP A 700 31.04 -11.55 12.12
CA TRP A 700 30.27 -10.48 12.76
C TRP A 700 29.82 -10.94 14.14
N GLU A 701 30.16 -10.18 15.17
CA GLU A 701 29.74 -10.44 16.55
C GLU A 701 28.23 -10.20 16.69
N VAL A 702 27.49 -11.16 17.24
CA VAL A 702 26.01 -11.13 17.29
C VAL A 702 25.41 -11.37 18.68
N THR A 703 26.22 -11.53 19.73
CA THR A 703 25.74 -11.76 21.10
C THR A 703 24.64 -10.78 21.53
N PRO A 704 24.71 -9.46 21.25
CA PRO A 704 23.67 -8.52 21.65
C PRO A 704 22.30 -8.76 20.98
N PHE A 705 22.27 -9.51 19.88
CA PHE A 705 21.07 -9.76 19.07
C PHE A 705 20.45 -11.14 19.33
N LEU A 706 21.18 -12.05 20.00
CA LEU A 706 20.69 -13.36 20.40
C LEU A 706 19.96 -13.25 21.73
N VAL A 707 18.64 -13.07 21.67
CA VAL A 707 17.79 -12.78 22.84
C VAL A 707 17.11 -14.01 23.44
N ALA A 708 17.06 -15.11 22.70
CA ALA A 708 16.52 -16.40 23.13
C ALA A 708 17.03 -17.53 22.21
N PRO A 709 16.95 -18.81 22.64
CA PRO A 709 17.03 -19.94 21.72
C PRO A 709 16.02 -19.82 20.58
N GLY A 710 16.31 -20.48 19.46
CA GLY A 710 15.42 -20.53 18.30
C GLY A 710 16.15 -20.51 16.96
N THR A 711 15.36 -20.32 15.90
CA THR A 711 15.87 -20.21 14.54
C THR A 711 16.14 -18.75 14.17
N TYR A 712 17.29 -18.49 13.60
CA TYR A 712 17.72 -17.17 13.13
C TYR A 712 18.02 -17.21 11.63
N GLU A 713 17.57 -16.21 10.90
CA GLU A 713 17.79 -16.04 9.47
C GLU A 713 18.84 -14.95 9.25
N VAL A 714 19.90 -15.27 8.52
CA VAL A 714 20.95 -14.33 8.09
C VAL A 714 20.71 -13.98 6.63
N THR A 715 20.43 -12.72 6.35
CA THR A 715 20.19 -12.23 4.99
C THR A 715 21.35 -11.38 4.51
N PHE A 716 21.90 -11.73 3.35
CA PHE A 716 22.88 -10.92 2.63
C PHE A 716 22.16 -10.05 1.62
N GLN A 717 22.23 -8.74 1.78
CA GLN A 717 21.49 -7.79 0.96
C GLN A 717 22.40 -6.80 0.28
N TYR A 718 22.41 -6.87 -1.05
CA TYR A 718 23.10 -5.89 -1.88
C TYR A 718 22.53 -4.48 -1.70
N SER A 719 23.41 -3.49 -1.53
CA SER A 719 23.04 -2.08 -1.38
C SER A 719 23.43 -1.23 -2.59
N SER A 720 24.67 -1.31 -3.07
CA SER A 720 25.15 -0.46 -4.16
C SER A 720 26.41 -0.97 -4.85
N GLY A 721 26.68 -0.42 -6.04
CA GLY A 721 27.80 -0.79 -6.91
C GLY A 721 27.33 -1.35 -8.25
N TRP A 722 28.24 -1.97 -8.98
CA TRP A 722 27.94 -2.75 -10.18
C TRP A 722 28.01 -4.26 -9.95
N ASN A 723 28.87 -4.72 -9.04
CA ASN A 723 29.22 -6.12 -8.88
C ASN A 723 28.48 -6.71 -7.66
N GLY A 724 27.79 -7.84 -7.85
CA GLY A 724 27.10 -8.55 -6.77
C GLY A 724 28.03 -9.35 -5.84
N LEU A 725 27.43 -10.06 -4.90
CA LEU A 725 28.07 -10.96 -3.95
C LEU A 725 27.59 -12.40 -4.17
N GLN A 726 28.50 -13.37 -4.09
CA GLN A 726 28.20 -14.78 -3.94
C GLN A 726 28.45 -15.20 -2.49
N THR A 727 27.58 -16.06 -1.93
CA THR A 727 27.74 -16.63 -0.59
C THR A 727 27.63 -18.15 -0.72
N SER A 728 28.46 -18.90 0.00
CA SER A 728 28.41 -20.38 0.00
C SER A 728 27.96 -20.97 1.33
N ARG A 729 28.16 -20.23 2.43
CA ARG A 729 27.93 -20.73 3.79
C ARG A 729 27.80 -19.58 4.79
N ALA A 730 26.92 -19.77 5.77
CA ALA A 730 26.90 -19.01 7.02
C ALA A 730 26.87 -19.97 8.22
N ALA A 731 27.62 -19.66 9.28
CA ALA A 731 27.71 -20.45 10.50
C ALA A 731 27.59 -19.55 11.73
N LEU A 732 26.85 -20.00 12.75
CA LEU A 732 26.88 -19.44 14.08
C LEU A 732 28.00 -20.10 14.87
N VAL A 733 28.95 -19.31 15.38
CA VAL A 733 30.04 -19.78 16.23
C VAL A 733 29.96 -19.16 17.61
N SER A 734 30.56 -19.79 18.61
CA SER A 734 30.59 -19.30 19.99
C SER A 734 31.95 -19.51 20.66
N TRP A 735 32.26 -18.66 21.65
CA TRP A 735 33.49 -18.74 22.47
C TRP A 735 33.25 -18.19 23.88
N PRO A 736 34.13 -18.48 24.87
CA PRO A 736 34.00 -17.95 26.24
C PRO A 736 34.01 -16.42 26.28
N ARG A 737 33.17 -15.84 27.14
CA ARG A 737 32.93 -14.37 27.18
C ARG A 737 34.17 -13.53 27.45
N ASP A 738 35.13 -14.06 28.21
CA ASP A 738 36.38 -13.36 28.57
C ASP A 738 37.58 -13.81 27.71
N GLY A 739 37.38 -14.75 26.77
CA GLY A 739 38.44 -15.33 25.95
C GLY A 739 38.41 -14.85 24.51
N ALA A 740 38.81 -13.60 24.22
CA ALA A 740 38.80 -13.04 22.87
C ALA A 740 39.64 -13.86 21.84
N ASP A 741 40.70 -14.50 22.30
CA ASP A 741 41.59 -15.34 21.49
C ASP A 741 41.19 -16.83 21.48
N ALA A 742 40.08 -17.19 22.14
CA ALA A 742 39.63 -18.57 22.19
C ALA A 742 39.20 -19.10 20.80
N ALA A 743 39.33 -20.41 20.62
CA ALA A 743 38.88 -21.07 19.40
C ALA A 743 37.36 -20.90 19.24
N ARG A 744 36.93 -20.54 18.03
CA ARG A 744 35.52 -20.45 17.67
C ARG A 744 34.95 -21.87 17.57
N VAL A 745 33.88 -22.14 18.31
CA VAL A 745 33.16 -23.42 18.26
C VAL A 745 31.89 -23.23 17.44
N GLU A 746 31.75 -23.98 16.36
CA GLU A 746 30.54 -23.97 15.53
C GLU A 746 29.34 -24.53 16.31
N VAL A 747 28.26 -23.75 16.33
CA VAL A 747 26.98 -24.07 16.98
C VAL A 747 25.96 -24.59 15.96
N SER A 748 25.90 -23.93 14.80
CA SER A 748 25.01 -24.25 13.69
C SER A 748 25.58 -23.71 12.40
N ALA A 749 25.24 -24.32 11.27
CA ALA A 749 25.58 -23.77 9.97
C ALA A 749 24.61 -24.17 8.87
N ASP A 750 24.52 -23.32 7.86
CA ASP A 750 23.77 -23.52 6.63
C ASP A 750 24.72 -23.28 5.45
N ALA A 751 24.78 -24.26 4.55
CA ALA A 751 25.65 -24.24 3.38
C ALA A 751 24.82 -24.49 2.12
N HIS A 752 24.59 -23.42 1.38
CA HIS A 752 23.97 -23.45 0.06
C HIS A 752 24.44 -22.26 -0.78
N PRO A 753 24.43 -22.36 -2.12
CA PRO A 753 24.84 -21.27 -3.00
C PRO A 753 23.82 -20.13 -2.98
N GLY A 754 24.30 -18.94 -2.63
CA GLY A 754 23.55 -17.69 -2.60
C GLY A 754 24.18 -16.63 -3.50
N THR A 755 23.35 -15.77 -4.07
CA THR A 755 23.77 -14.61 -4.86
C THR A 755 22.92 -13.39 -4.53
N THR A 756 23.54 -12.21 -4.47
CA THR A 756 22.82 -10.93 -4.31
C THR A 756 23.47 -9.83 -5.13
N GLY A 757 22.65 -8.96 -5.74
CA GLY A 757 23.06 -7.96 -6.72
C GLY A 757 21.83 -7.27 -7.30
N HIS A 758 21.80 -7.01 -8.62
CA HIS A 758 20.58 -6.53 -9.30
C HIS A 758 19.38 -7.48 -9.09
N ARG A 759 19.65 -8.79 -8.98
CA ARG A 759 18.69 -9.81 -8.50
C ARG A 759 19.34 -10.59 -7.37
N SER A 760 18.53 -11.15 -6.48
CA SER A 760 19.01 -12.03 -5.41
C SER A 760 18.35 -13.39 -5.49
N SER A 761 19.08 -14.44 -5.13
CA SER A 761 18.61 -15.82 -5.09
C SER A 761 19.42 -16.59 -4.05
N GLY A 762 18.76 -17.32 -3.16
CA GLY A 762 19.43 -18.12 -2.11
C GLY A 762 20.28 -17.29 -1.14
N ASN A 763 19.93 -16.02 -0.92
CA ASN A 763 20.72 -15.08 -0.11
C ASN A 763 20.32 -15.05 1.38
N VAL A 764 19.56 -16.05 1.85
CA VAL A 764 19.05 -16.16 3.23
C VAL A 764 19.48 -17.51 3.80
N TYR A 765 20.17 -17.50 4.93
CA TYR A 765 20.74 -18.67 5.60
C TYR A 765 20.10 -18.89 6.96
N THR A 766 19.84 -20.15 7.34
CA THR A 766 19.11 -20.50 8.56
C THR A 766 20.04 -21.09 9.63
N LEU A 767 20.14 -20.46 10.79
CA LEU A 767 20.98 -20.88 11.91
C LEU A 767 20.11 -21.24 13.12
N VAL A 768 20.34 -22.40 13.75
CA VAL A 768 19.58 -22.87 14.90
C VAL A 768 20.40 -22.73 16.17
N LEU A 769 19.86 -22.04 17.18
CA LEU A 769 20.45 -21.92 18.50
C LEU A 769 19.58 -22.68 19.52
N SER A 770 20.02 -23.87 19.94
CA SER A 770 19.25 -24.71 20.87
C SER A 770 19.24 -24.19 22.31
N SER A 771 20.31 -23.50 22.74
CA SER A 771 20.44 -22.92 24.08
C SER A 771 21.33 -21.68 24.03
N LEU A 772 20.95 -20.63 24.77
CA LEU A 772 21.73 -19.41 24.90
C LEU A 772 22.49 -19.42 26.23
N ASP A 773 23.82 -19.41 26.16
CA ASP A 773 24.71 -19.44 27.33
C ASP A 773 25.20 -18.02 27.66
N PRO A 774 24.88 -17.47 28.85
CA PRO A 774 25.25 -16.10 29.22
C PRO A 774 26.77 -15.88 29.36
N ASP A 775 27.54 -16.96 29.56
CA ASP A 775 28.99 -16.94 29.73
C ASP A 775 29.75 -17.11 28.41
N ARG A 776 29.02 -17.10 27.28
CA ARG A 776 29.58 -17.16 25.93
C ARG A 776 29.29 -15.89 25.13
N ARG A 777 30.13 -15.67 24.12
CA ARG A 777 29.88 -14.76 23.01
C ARG A 777 29.63 -15.57 21.73
N TYR A 778 28.99 -14.92 20.77
CA TYR A 778 28.54 -15.51 19.53
C TYR A 778 28.86 -14.63 18.33
N ALA A 779 29.17 -15.24 17.19
CA ALA A 779 29.38 -14.55 15.92
C ALA A 779 28.76 -15.32 14.76
N VAL A 780 28.33 -14.60 13.72
CA VAL A 780 28.05 -15.18 12.42
C VAL A 780 29.33 -15.14 11.59
N VAL A 781 29.76 -16.29 11.10
CA VAL A 781 30.89 -16.47 10.19
C VAL A 781 30.36 -16.86 8.82
N ALA A 782 30.70 -16.11 7.78
CA ALA A 782 30.22 -16.39 6.42
C ALA A 782 31.36 -16.44 5.40
N GLU A 783 31.22 -17.37 4.45
CA GLU A 783 32.07 -17.49 3.28
C GLU A 783 31.44 -16.70 2.13
N ILE A 784 32.10 -15.61 1.76
CA ILE A 784 31.59 -14.68 0.74
C ILE A 784 32.62 -14.43 -0.36
N ARG A 785 32.13 -14.22 -1.58
CA ARG A 785 32.94 -13.92 -2.75
C ARG A 785 32.41 -12.71 -3.49
N GLY A 786 33.27 -11.71 -3.68
CA GLY A 786 33.02 -10.49 -4.43
C GLY A 786 33.96 -10.35 -5.64
N THR A 787 33.91 -9.19 -6.30
CA THR A 787 34.84 -8.83 -7.37
C THR A 787 35.90 -7.88 -6.83
N ARG A 788 37.19 -8.23 -6.98
CA ARG A 788 38.29 -7.41 -6.44
C ARG A 788 38.29 -6.03 -7.10
N PRO A 789 38.48 -4.93 -6.35
CA PRO A 789 38.51 -3.56 -6.90
C PRO A 789 39.39 -3.40 -8.14
N GLN A 790 40.57 -4.03 -8.16
CA GLN A 790 41.53 -3.97 -9.27
C GLN A 790 41.10 -4.75 -10.52
N ASP A 791 40.13 -5.66 -10.39
CA ASP A 791 39.57 -6.43 -11.52
C ASP A 791 38.28 -5.77 -12.06
N GLN A 792 37.79 -4.70 -11.42
CA GLN A 792 36.55 -4.04 -11.82
C GLN A 792 36.80 -3.13 -13.04
N PRO A 793 35.99 -3.23 -14.10
CA PRO A 793 36.11 -2.33 -15.25
C PRO A 793 35.83 -0.87 -14.85
N ALA A 794 36.50 0.07 -15.51
CA ALA A 794 36.24 1.50 -15.33
C ALA A 794 34.75 1.83 -15.55
N GLY A 795 34.14 2.54 -14.60
CA GLY A 795 32.71 2.87 -14.62
C GLY A 795 31.76 1.73 -14.22
N ARG A 796 32.27 0.52 -13.94
CA ARG A 796 31.51 -0.65 -13.45
C ARG A 796 32.07 -1.12 -12.11
N THR A 797 32.18 -0.17 -11.18
CA THR A 797 32.83 -0.36 -9.89
C THR A 797 31.80 -0.48 -8.76
N GLY A 798 32.27 -0.96 -7.59
CA GLY A 798 31.44 -1.12 -6.41
C GLY A 798 30.90 -2.54 -6.23
N CYS A 799 30.89 -3.01 -4.99
CA CYS A 799 30.25 -4.21 -4.49
C CYS A 799 30.02 -4.00 -2.99
N SER A 800 28.85 -3.46 -2.63
CA SER A 800 28.54 -3.14 -1.24
C SER A 800 27.19 -3.69 -0.84
N GLY A 801 27.04 -4.04 0.43
CA GLY A 801 25.79 -4.55 0.97
C GLY A 801 25.81 -4.67 2.48
N THR A 802 24.65 -5.01 3.03
CA THR A 802 24.41 -5.17 4.45
C THR A 802 24.07 -6.62 4.76
N VAL A 803 24.41 -7.04 5.97
CA VAL A 803 24.06 -8.35 6.51
C VAL A 803 23.12 -8.14 7.68
N THR A 804 21.96 -8.79 7.64
CA THR A 804 20.95 -8.71 8.69
C THR A 804 20.74 -10.07 9.34
N LEU A 805 20.53 -10.07 10.65
CA LEU A 805 20.17 -11.25 11.45
C LEU A 805 18.76 -11.06 12.00
N GLN A 806 17.86 -11.98 11.75
CA GLN A 806 16.49 -11.93 12.26
C GLN A 806 16.14 -13.23 12.99
N ARG A 807 15.63 -13.16 14.22
CA ARG A 807 14.98 -14.32 14.84
C ARG A 807 13.68 -14.61 14.10
N ARG A 808 13.46 -15.86 13.70
CA ARG A 808 12.19 -16.30 13.14
C ARG A 808 11.08 -16.06 14.18
N ARG A 809 10.00 -15.44 13.75
CA ARG A 809 8.84 -15.17 14.60
C ARG A 809 8.03 -16.45 14.81
N GLU A 810 7.96 -16.93 16.05
CA GLU A 810 7.09 -18.03 16.48
C GLU A 810 5.65 -17.53 16.64
N HIS A 811 4.64 -18.41 16.67
CA HIS A 811 3.21 -18.01 16.68
C HIS A 811 2.81 -17.05 17.82
N ASP A 812 3.60 -16.99 18.88
CA ASP A 812 3.37 -16.24 20.12
C ASP A 812 4.20 -14.95 20.24
N TRP A 813 4.97 -14.60 19.20
CA TRP A 813 6.01 -13.57 19.28
C TRP A 813 5.49 -12.22 19.75
N GLN A 814 4.25 -11.87 19.40
CA GLN A 814 3.59 -10.61 19.75
C GLN A 814 3.43 -10.47 21.26
N ILE A 815 3.18 -11.58 21.94
CA ILE A 815 2.91 -11.61 23.37
C ILE A 815 4.21 -11.57 24.15
N ARG A 816 5.18 -12.40 23.73
CA ARG A 816 6.55 -12.35 24.28
C ARG A 816 7.16 -10.95 24.16
N LEU A 817 6.88 -10.27 23.05
CA LEU A 817 7.33 -8.90 22.82
C LEU A 817 6.70 -7.93 23.82
N LEU A 818 5.39 -8.03 24.07
CA LEU A 818 4.67 -7.12 24.94
C LEU A 818 4.96 -7.35 26.43
N GLU A 819 5.27 -8.58 26.83
CA GLU A 819 5.61 -8.96 28.21
C GLU A 819 7.06 -8.64 28.60
N LEU A 820 7.88 -8.20 27.65
CA LEU A 820 9.31 -7.92 27.88
C LEU A 820 9.51 -6.90 29.01
N ARG A 821 10.29 -7.27 30.04
CA ARG A 821 10.63 -6.42 31.19
C ARG A 821 12.06 -5.83 31.11
N PRO A 822 12.35 -4.71 31.82
CA PRO A 822 13.68 -4.07 31.80
C PRO A 822 14.83 -4.94 32.34
N ASP A 823 14.60 -5.70 33.42
CA ASP A 823 15.67 -6.31 34.24
C ASP A 823 15.86 -7.84 34.05
N GLU A 824 15.09 -8.50 33.17
CA GLU A 824 15.21 -9.95 32.92
C GLU A 824 16.42 -10.29 32.04
N ARG A 825 17.61 -10.40 32.65
CA ARG A 825 18.83 -10.84 31.96
C ARG A 825 19.01 -12.36 31.81
N ALA A 826 18.12 -13.22 32.33
CA ALA A 826 18.39 -14.67 32.34
C ALA A 826 17.17 -15.61 32.33
N ALA A 827 15.94 -15.12 32.31
CA ALA A 827 14.76 -15.99 32.21
C ALA A 827 14.42 -16.18 30.73
N GLY A 828 14.89 -17.29 30.15
CA GLY A 828 14.30 -17.76 28.89
C GLY A 828 12.81 -18.07 29.07
N PRO A 829 12.05 -18.28 27.99
CA PRO A 829 10.70 -18.84 28.04
C PRO A 829 10.55 -20.07 28.96
N ASP A 830 11.65 -20.81 29.13
CA ASP A 830 11.74 -22.00 29.95
C ASP A 830 11.68 -21.73 31.46
N SER A 831 11.84 -20.49 31.95
CA SER A 831 11.68 -20.19 33.39
C SER A 831 10.23 -20.33 33.87
N LEU A 832 9.27 -20.45 32.95
CA LEU A 832 7.85 -20.71 33.22
C LEU A 832 7.45 -22.18 33.03
N LYS A 833 8.36 -23.06 32.57
CA LYS A 833 8.06 -24.48 32.38
C LYS A 833 8.06 -25.25 33.71
N THR A 834 7.06 -24.99 34.53
CA THR A 834 6.72 -25.87 35.65
C THR A 834 5.95 -27.07 35.10
N ALA A 835 6.52 -28.27 35.22
CA ALA A 835 5.83 -29.49 34.85
C ALA A 835 4.65 -29.75 35.80
N PHE A 836 3.57 -30.36 35.28
CA PHE A 836 2.53 -30.90 36.14
C PHE A 836 3.12 -31.97 37.04
N THR A 837 2.74 -31.98 38.31
CA THR A 837 3.22 -32.99 39.27
C THR A 837 2.61 -34.37 39.00
N GLY A 838 1.54 -34.43 38.19
CA GLY A 838 0.79 -35.63 37.89
C GLY A 838 -0.21 -36.01 38.98
N LYS A 839 -0.40 -35.13 39.98
CA LYS A 839 -1.29 -35.36 41.14
C LYS A 839 -2.39 -34.31 41.18
N GLY A 840 -3.58 -34.65 40.72
CA GLY A 840 -4.75 -33.77 40.71
C GLY A 840 -5.21 -33.42 39.30
N LEU A 841 -6.19 -32.52 39.21
CA LEU A 841 -6.71 -32.00 37.95
C LEU A 841 -5.68 -31.05 37.33
N ARG A 842 -5.26 -31.31 36.08
CA ARG A 842 -4.28 -30.49 35.38
C ARG A 842 -4.90 -29.17 34.91
N VAL A 843 -4.60 -28.09 35.62
CA VAL A 843 -5.12 -26.75 35.34
C VAL A 843 -3.99 -25.83 34.91
N GLY A 844 -4.09 -25.29 33.70
CA GLY A 844 -3.19 -24.26 33.23
C GLY A 844 -3.79 -22.87 33.42
N VAL A 845 -3.05 -21.94 34.02
CA VAL A 845 -3.45 -20.53 34.12
C VAL A 845 -2.58 -19.69 33.22
N VAL A 846 -3.16 -19.00 32.25
CA VAL A 846 -2.42 -18.11 31.36
C VAL A 846 -1.96 -16.87 32.15
N VAL A 847 -0.66 -16.78 32.42
CA VAL A 847 -0.03 -15.67 33.16
C VAL A 847 0.29 -14.48 32.24
N GLY A 848 0.53 -13.30 32.81
CA GLY A 848 0.73 -12.04 32.07
C GLY A 848 -0.54 -11.22 31.85
N GLY A 849 -1.69 -11.71 32.32
CA GLY A 849 -2.97 -11.01 32.31
C GLY A 849 -3.20 -10.12 33.54
N TYR A 850 -4.37 -9.51 33.64
CA TYR A 850 -4.83 -8.87 34.88
C TYR A 850 -5.27 -9.95 35.88
N GLY A 851 -4.63 -9.98 37.05
CA GLY A 851 -4.99 -10.87 38.16
C GLY A 851 -4.48 -12.30 38.00
N SER A 852 -3.70 -12.57 36.96
CA SER A 852 -3.37 -13.94 36.55
C SER A 852 -2.50 -14.69 37.55
N GLU A 853 -1.58 -13.98 38.21
CA GLU A 853 -0.68 -14.49 39.22
C GLU A 853 -1.46 -14.83 40.48
N SER A 854 -2.33 -13.93 40.92
CA SER A 854 -3.21 -14.13 42.08
C SER A 854 -4.21 -15.27 41.85
N LEU A 855 -4.75 -15.39 40.63
CA LEU A 855 -5.62 -16.50 40.24
C LEU A 855 -4.89 -17.84 40.29
N ARG A 856 -3.65 -17.88 39.77
CA ARG A 856 -2.81 -19.08 39.80
C ARG A 856 -2.53 -19.52 41.23
N GLU A 857 -2.09 -18.60 42.09
CA GLU A 857 -1.80 -18.90 43.50
C GLU A 857 -3.05 -19.37 44.25
N CYS A 858 -4.19 -18.70 44.01
CA CYS A 858 -5.48 -19.06 44.60
C CYS A 858 -5.92 -20.48 44.21
N LEU A 859 -5.83 -20.83 42.92
CA LEU A 859 -6.16 -22.15 42.43
C LEU A 859 -5.17 -23.22 42.90
N GLN A 860 -3.88 -22.89 42.98
CA GLN A 860 -2.84 -23.80 43.45
C GLN A 860 -3.02 -24.18 44.93
N ALA A 861 -3.63 -23.29 45.73
CA ALA A 861 -3.98 -23.56 47.12
C ALA A 861 -5.20 -24.49 47.27
N GLN A 862 -5.94 -24.81 46.21
CA GLN A 862 -7.14 -25.65 46.28
C GLN A 862 -6.82 -27.15 46.24
N PRO A 863 -7.48 -27.96 47.09
CA PRO A 863 -7.22 -29.39 47.14
C PRO A 863 -7.62 -30.07 45.81
N GLY A 864 -6.72 -30.91 45.31
CA GLY A 864 -6.93 -31.73 44.12
C GLY A 864 -6.70 -31.02 42.79
N LEU A 865 -6.15 -29.79 42.78
CA LEU A 865 -5.72 -29.10 41.57
C LEU A 865 -4.19 -29.15 41.42
N ASP A 866 -3.72 -29.53 40.24
CA ASP A 866 -2.32 -29.48 39.82
C ASP A 866 -2.20 -28.28 38.88
N VAL A 867 -1.81 -27.12 39.44
CA VAL A 867 -1.88 -25.84 38.74
C VAL A 867 -0.51 -25.41 38.25
N VAL A 868 -0.39 -25.13 36.96
CA VAL A 868 0.83 -24.60 36.34
C VAL A 868 0.58 -23.26 35.67
N ALA A 869 1.63 -22.45 35.59
CA ALA A 869 1.61 -21.27 34.74
C ALA A 869 1.68 -21.71 33.28
N LEU A 870 0.76 -21.22 32.48
CA LEU A 870 0.84 -21.25 31.03
C LEU A 870 1.22 -19.85 30.57
N SER A 871 1.89 -19.78 29.43
CA SER A 871 1.96 -18.54 28.68
C SER A 871 1.13 -18.73 27.42
N TYR A 872 0.71 -17.65 26.80
CA TYR A 872 0.14 -17.72 25.45
C TYR A 872 1.06 -18.41 24.43
N ALA A 873 2.34 -18.42 24.74
CA ALA A 873 3.44 -19.04 24.04
C ALA A 873 3.53 -20.56 24.14
N ASP A 874 3.02 -21.11 25.24
CA ASP A 874 3.07 -22.52 25.55
C ASP A 874 1.81 -22.85 26.35
N LEU A 875 0.67 -22.84 25.65
CA LEU A 875 -0.62 -23.11 26.27
C LEU A 875 -0.75 -24.57 26.74
N ARG A 876 0.11 -25.48 26.24
CA ARG A 876 0.13 -26.91 26.62
C ARG A 876 -1.27 -27.51 26.68
N LEU A 877 -2.09 -27.19 25.68
CA LEU A 877 -3.53 -27.51 25.66
C LEU A 877 -3.77 -29.02 25.74
N ASP A 878 -2.86 -29.82 25.17
CA ASP A 878 -2.85 -31.27 25.22
C ASP A 878 -2.47 -31.84 26.61
N GLU A 879 -1.75 -31.07 27.41
CA GLU A 879 -1.42 -31.43 28.79
C GLU A 879 -2.46 -30.96 29.81
N CYS A 880 -3.24 -29.93 29.47
CA CYS A 880 -4.25 -29.35 30.35
C CYS A 880 -5.60 -30.07 30.22
N GLN A 881 -6.30 -30.23 31.33
CA GLN A 881 -7.72 -30.59 31.32
C GLN A 881 -8.60 -29.34 31.37
N VAL A 882 -8.09 -28.27 32.02
CA VAL A 882 -8.75 -26.97 32.07
C VAL A 882 -7.73 -25.88 31.87
N VAL A 883 -8.08 -24.87 31.06
CA VAL A 883 -7.33 -23.64 30.89
C VAL A 883 -8.14 -22.49 31.48
N VAL A 884 -7.48 -21.69 32.32
CA VAL A 884 -8.01 -20.40 32.79
C VAL A 884 -7.32 -19.31 31.99
N TRP A 885 -8.12 -18.50 31.30
CA TRP A 885 -7.69 -17.41 30.45
C TRP A 885 -8.17 -16.08 31.05
N PRO A 886 -7.30 -15.36 31.77
CA PRO A 886 -7.61 -14.03 32.28
C PRO A 886 -7.59 -12.95 31.20
N GLN A 887 -8.20 -11.80 31.48
CA GLN A 887 -8.04 -10.60 30.64
C GLN A 887 -6.56 -10.32 30.38
N SER A 888 -6.17 -10.21 29.10
CA SER A 888 -4.81 -9.85 28.73
C SER A 888 -4.54 -8.37 29.02
N ARG A 889 -3.32 -8.05 29.49
CA ARG A 889 -2.82 -6.67 29.50
C ARG A 889 -2.51 -6.17 28.08
N SER A 890 -2.38 -7.10 27.13
CA SER A 890 -2.20 -6.86 25.70
C SER A 890 -3.53 -6.90 24.95
N SER A 891 -3.78 -5.92 24.08
CA SER A 891 -4.89 -5.91 23.14
C SER A 891 -4.69 -6.80 21.91
N ALA A 892 -3.51 -7.41 21.74
CA ALA A 892 -3.16 -8.24 20.59
C ALA A 892 -3.20 -9.72 20.97
N VAL A 893 -4.33 -10.37 20.72
CA VAL A 893 -4.47 -11.83 20.79
C VAL A 893 -4.36 -12.39 19.35
N PRO A 894 -3.41 -13.29 19.06
CA PRO A 894 -3.26 -13.86 17.72
C PRO A 894 -4.53 -14.59 17.25
N PRO A 895 -5.00 -14.39 16.00
CA PRO A 895 -6.20 -15.08 15.49
C PRO A 895 -6.12 -16.61 15.55
N ASP A 896 -4.94 -17.18 15.29
CA ASP A 896 -4.73 -18.64 15.32
C ASP A 896 -4.94 -19.23 16.72
N LEU A 897 -4.74 -18.43 17.76
CA LEU A 897 -4.94 -18.83 19.14
C LEU A 897 -6.42 -19.03 19.48
N VAL A 898 -7.30 -18.20 18.89
CA VAL A 898 -8.76 -18.33 19.07
C VAL A 898 -9.21 -19.66 18.50
N ALA A 899 -8.78 -19.98 17.27
CA ALA A 899 -9.09 -21.25 16.63
C ALA A 899 -8.55 -22.45 17.44
N ALA A 900 -7.34 -22.33 18.00
CA ALA A 900 -6.74 -23.39 18.84
C ALA A 900 -7.56 -23.65 20.12
N LEU A 901 -8.01 -22.60 20.81
CA LEU A 901 -8.88 -22.76 21.98
C LEU A 901 -10.25 -23.36 21.63
N GLU A 902 -10.89 -22.85 20.58
CA GLU A 902 -12.22 -23.34 20.17
C GLU A 902 -12.14 -24.82 19.80
N SER A 903 -11.07 -25.21 19.08
CA SER A 903 -10.77 -26.62 18.79
C SER A 903 -10.49 -27.43 20.06
N TYR A 904 -9.71 -26.90 21.01
CA TYR A 904 -9.43 -27.56 22.28
C TYR A 904 -10.71 -27.84 23.07
N VAL A 905 -11.61 -26.86 23.18
CA VAL A 905 -12.90 -27.04 23.86
C VAL A 905 -13.77 -28.03 23.08
N ALA A 906 -13.88 -27.90 21.76
CA ALA A 906 -14.66 -28.83 20.93
C ALA A 906 -14.21 -30.29 21.10
N ASN A 907 -12.93 -30.52 21.41
CA ASN A 907 -12.33 -31.84 21.57
C ASN A 907 -12.30 -32.38 23.02
N GLY A 908 -12.89 -31.70 23.99
CA GLY A 908 -12.99 -32.18 25.37
C GLY A 908 -12.30 -31.33 26.42
N GLY A 909 -11.64 -30.26 26.02
CA GLY A 909 -11.00 -29.30 26.91
C GLY A 909 -12.00 -28.45 27.69
N GLY A 910 -11.62 -28.07 28.91
CA GLY A 910 -12.32 -27.07 29.70
C GLY A 910 -11.69 -25.69 29.55
N LEU A 911 -12.49 -24.63 29.36
CA LEU A 911 -12.02 -23.25 29.29
C LEU A 911 -12.80 -22.33 30.24
N VAL A 912 -12.08 -21.48 30.98
CA VAL A 912 -12.65 -20.43 31.83
C VAL A 912 -12.05 -19.09 31.42
N ALA A 913 -12.87 -18.16 30.92
CA ALA A 913 -12.43 -16.81 30.56
C ALA A 913 -12.87 -15.79 31.62
N THR A 914 -12.02 -14.82 31.98
CA THR A 914 -12.37 -13.75 32.94
C THR A 914 -12.38 -12.34 32.34
N HIS A 915 -13.27 -11.49 32.84
CA HIS A 915 -13.45 -10.07 32.49
C HIS A 915 -13.48 -9.83 30.97
N ASP A 916 -12.66 -8.95 30.40
CA ASP A 916 -12.69 -8.65 28.96
C ASP A 916 -12.44 -9.90 28.08
N ALA A 917 -11.79 -10.96 28.61
CA ALA A 917 -11.55 -12.21 27.86
C ALA A 917 -12.82 -12.97 27.47
N VAL A 918 -13.99 -12.54 27.94
CA VAL A 918 -15.30 -13.05 27.46
C VAL A 918 -15.68 -12.56 26.05
N GLY A 919 -14.79 -11.78 25.40
CA GLY A 919 -15.02 -11.19 24.08
C GLY A 919 -15.53 -9.76 24.17
N TYR A 920 -14.83 -8.91 24.93
CA TYR A 920 -15.12 -7.49 25.09
C TYR A 920 -13.92 -6.61 24.70
N ARG A 921 -14.20 -5.40 24.17
CA ARG A 921 -13.21 -4.44 23.66
C ARG A 921 -12.25 -5.06 22.66
N GLN A 922 -10.97 -5.16 23.01
CA GLN A 922 -9.90 -5.64 22.13
C GLN A 922 -9.66 -7.16 22.25
N MET A 923 -10.34 -7.84 23.20
CA MET A 923 -10.25 -9.28 23.34
C MET A 923 -11.17 -9.97 22.33
N PRO A 924 -10.72 -11.06 21.69
CA PRO A 924 -11.50 -11.75 20.67
C PRO A 924 -12.73 -12.42 21.27
N LYS A 925 -13.79 -12.49 20.47
CA LYS A 925 -14.96 -13.31 20.79
C LYS A 925 -14.63 -14.78 20.51
N LEU A 926 -14.94 -15.66 21.46
CA LEU A 926 -14.79 -17.11 21.33
C LEU A 926 -16.09 -17.81 21.70
N LEU A 927 -16.37 -18.95 21.05
CA LEU A 927 -17.51 -19.82 21.39
C LEU A 927 -18.84 -19.04 21.43
N THR A 928 -19.11 -18.24 20.39
CA THR A 928 -20.23 -17.28 20.35
C THR A 928 -21.63 -17.89 20.49
N ALA A 929 -21.76 -19.19 20.22
CA ALA A 929 -22.96 -19.97 20.51
C ALA A 929 -23.29 -20.03 22.01
N LEU A 930 -22.30 -19.88 22.90
CA LEU A 930 -22.45 -19.84 24.35
C LEU A 930 -22.40 -18.41 24.90
N CYS A 931 -21.51 -17.55 24.38
CA CYS A 931 -21.31 -16.18 24.83
C CYS A 931 -21.06 -15.25 23.63
N GLN A 932 -21.99 -14.35 23.31
CA GLN A 932 -21.85 -13.46 22.14
C GLN A 932 -20.85 -12.31 22.36
N GLY A 933 -20.30 -12.20 23.57
CA GLY A 933 -19.33 -11.19 23.99
C GLY A 933 -19.84 -10.29 25.11
N GLY A 934 -18.97 -9.40 25.58
CA GLY A 934 -19.35 -8.35 26.52
C GLY A 934 -20.17 -7.25 25.85
N THR A 935 -21.16 -6.71 26.56
CA THR A 935 -22.01 -5.59 26.09
C THR A 935 -21.66 -4.27 26.76
N ALA A 936 -21.24 -4.32 28.02
CA ALA A 936 -20.91 -3.14 28.82
C ALA A 936 -19.98 -3.52 29.97
N HIS A 937 -19.21 -2.57 30.48
CA HIS A 937 -18.57 -2.67 31.79
C HIS A 937 -19.34 -1.78 32.76
N VAL A 938 -19.65 -2.29 33.95
CA VAL A 938 -20.46 -1.58 34.94
C VAL A 938 -19.74 -1.55 36.28
N ARG A 939 -19.61 -0.35 36.86
CA ARG A 939 -19.07 -0.16 38.21
C ARG A 939 -20.08 -0.60 39.26
N ASP A 940 -20.12 -1.90 39.47
CA ASP A 940 -20.95 -2.56 40.47
C ASP A 940 -20.14 -3.66 41.16
N GLU A 941 -19.85 -3.46 42.43
CA GLU A 941 -18.99 -4.35 43.22
C GLU A 941 -19.74 -5.59 43.73
N ARG A 942 -20.91 -5.90 43.15
CA ARG A 942 -21.82 -6.93 43.67
C ARG A 942 -22.48 -7.76 42.56
N TRP A 943 -22.62 -9.06 42.82
CA TRP A 943 -23.26 -10.03 41.94
C TRP A 943 -24.02 -11.07 42.76
N ARG A 944 -24.89 -11.85 42.12
CA ARG A 944 -25.61 -12.97 42.77
C ARG A 944 -25.81 -14.14 41.82
N CYS A 945 -26.05 -15.32 42.38
CA CYS A 945 -26.35 -16.50 41.58
C CYS A 945 -27.71 -16.36 40.89
N ALA A 946 -27.79 -16.82 39.64
CA ALA A 946 -28.99 -16.74 38.81
C ALA A 946 -29.66 -18.11 38.59
N ALA A 947 -28.92 -19.20 38.78
CA ALA A 947 -29.43 -20.56 38.63
C ALA A 947 -28.71 -21.51 39.60
N ASP A 948 -29.41 -22.59 39.96
CA ASP A 948 -28.77 -23.77 40.54
C ASP A 948 -27.93 -24.47 39.46
N HIS A 949 -26.62 -24.45 39.66
CA HIS A 949 -25.63 -24.93 38.72
C HIS A 949 -24.37 -25.39 39.46
N PRO A 950 -23.65 -26.42 39.00
CA PRO A 950 -22.41 -26.85 39.64
C PRO A 950 -21.36 -25.72 39.80
N VAL A 951 -21.34 -24.75 38.89
CA VAL A 951 -20.45 -23.56 38.97
C VAL A 951 -20.79 -22.68 40.18
N THR A 952 -22.05 -22.61 40.59
CA THR A 952 -22.51 -21.81 41.74
C THR A 952 -22.67 -22.64 43.02
N ALA A 953 -22.24 -23.91 43.03
CA ALA A 953 -22.44 -24.82 44.15
C ALA A 953 -21.80 -24.30 45.47
N GLY A 954 -22.60 -24.26 46.53
CA GLY A 954 -22.17 -23.80 47.84
C GLY A 954 -22.03 -22.27 47.98
N LEU A 955 -22.47 -21.51 46.97
CA LEU A 955 -22.77 -20.08 47.11
C LEU A 955 -24.26 -19.94 47.47
N ASP A 956 -24.60 -19.00 48.36
CA ASP A 956 -26.00 -18.77 48.73
C ASP A 956 -26.73 -18.08 47.55
N PRO A 957 -27.74 -18.72 46.95
CA PRO A 957 -28.48 -18.15 45.82
C PRO A 957 -29.31 -16.91 46.19
N LYS A 958 -29.48 -16.62 47.48
CA LYS A 958 -30.18 -15.43 47.99
C LYS A 958 -29.22 -14.34 48.47
N ALA A 959 -27.92 -14.60 48.55
CA ALA A 959 -26.95 -13.62 49.01
C ALA A 959 -26.47 -12.73 47.86
N THR A 960 -26.27 -11.45 48.20
CA THR A 960 -25.52 -10.52 47.38
C THR A 960 -24.03 -10.68 47.70
N LEU A 961 -23.23 -11.07 46.70
CA LEU A 961 -21.81 -11.42 46.84
C LEU A 961 -20.93 -10.27 46.38
N ALA A 962 -19.81 -10.03 47.06
CA ALA A 962 -18.85 -8.99 46.72
C ALA A 962 -17.77 -9.51 45.74
N GLN A 963 -17.30 -8.64 44.85
CA GLN A 963 -16.16 -8.89 43.96
C GLN A 963 -14.94 -8.04 44.38
N SER A 964 -13.73 -8.47 43.99
CA SER A 964 -12.48 -7.80 44.38
C SER A 964 -12.18 -6.52 43.57
N TYR A 965 -12.69 -6.46 42.33
CA TYR A 965 -12.46 -5.35 41.39
C TYR A 965 -13.65 -4.37 41.32
N LEU A 966 -13.39 -3.12 40.90
CA LEU A 966 -14.39 -2.04 40.88
C LEU A 966 -15.49 -2.17 39.81
N ASP A 967 -15.27 -2.98 38.77
CA ASP A 967 -16.27 -3.25 37.73
C ASP A 967 -16.32 -4.71 37.30
N HIS A 968 -17.36 -5.06 36.54
CA HIS A 968 -17.45 -6.31 35.81
C HIS A 968 -18.03 -6.08 34.41
N VAL A 969 -17.76 -7.02 33.51
CA VAL A 969 -18.32 -7.06 32.16
C VAL A 969 -19.69 -7.74 32.19
N GLN A 970 -20.71 -7.03 31.71
CA GLN A 970 -22.01 -7.63 31.39
C GLN A 970 -21.91 -8.37 30.07
N ILE A 971 -22.49 -9.55 30.00
CA ILE A 971 -22.33 -10.50 28.89
C ILE A 971 -23.67 -10.71 28.19
N GLU A 972 -23.65 -10.77 26.86
CA GLU A 972 -24.78 -11.25 26.08
C GLU A 972 -24.68 -12.78 25.91
N PRO A 973 -25.62 -13.57 26.47
CA PRO A 973 -25.59 -15.02 26.35
C PRO A 973 -25.84 -15.46 24.91
N GLY A 974 -25.11 -16.46 24.46
CA GLY A 974 -25.39 -17.15 23.21
C GLY A 974 -26.61 -18.07 23.34
N PRO A 975 -27.20 -18.53 22.22
CA PRO A 975 -28.40 -19.36 22.22
C PRO A 975 -28.27 -20.67 23.00
N ALA A 976 -27.05 -21.18 23.19
CA ALA A 976 -26.77 -22.39 23.97
C ALA A 976 -26.12 -22.11 25.35
N GLY A 977 -25.94 -20.84 25.72
CA GLY A 977 -25.34 -20.44 27.00
C GLY A 977 -26.34 -20.38 28.14
N LYS A 978 -26.01 -21.01 29.28
CA LYS A 978 -26.82 -20.90 30.52
C LYS A 978 -26.26 -19.80 31.42
N VAL A 979 -27.09 -18.81 31.75
CA VAL A 979 -26.74 -17.78 32.73
C VAL A 979 -26.71 -18.37 34.13
N VAL A 980 -25.57 -18.28 34.81
CA VAL A 980 -25.38 -18.84 36.16
C VAL A 980 -25.19 -17.77 37.23
N ALA A 981 -24.75 -16.57 36.85
CA ALA A 981 -24.72 -15.40 37.73
C ALA A 981 -25.09 -14.11 37.00
N VAL A 982 -25.67 -13.16 37.74
CA VAL A 982 -26.08 -11.84 37.25
C VAL A 982 -25.51 -10.73 38.12
N ALA A 983 -25.30 -9.57 37.51
CA ALA A 983 -25.00 -8.33 38.22
C ALA A 983 -26.15 -7.97 39.17
N GLU A 984 -25.84 -7.55 40.39
CA GLU A 984 -26.88 -7.32 41.40
C GLU A 984 -27.80 -6.17 41.01
N LYS A 985 -27.24 -5.01 40.62
CA LYS A 985 -28.06 -3.82 40.35
C LYS A 985 -28.87 -3.92 39.06
N THR A 986 -28.31 -4.54 38.04
CA THR A 986 -28.90 -4.51 36.69
C THR A 986 -29.62 -5.79 36.31
N GLY A 987 -29.39 -6.89 37.04
CA GLY A 987 -29.90 -8.22 36.70
C GLY A 987 -29.36 -8.78 35.38
N ARG A 988 -28.40 -8.11 34.73
CA ARG A 988 -27.80 -8.56 33.47
C ARG A 988 -26.80 -9.69 33.72
N PRO A 989 -26.64 -10.65 32.79
CA PRO A 989 -25.71 -11.76 32.95
C PRO A 989 -24.26 -11.29 33.14
N VAL A 990 -23.57 -11.92 34.09
CA VAL A 990 -22.12 -11.72 34.31
C VAL A 990 -21.35 -13.04 34.32
N VAL A 991 -22.02 -14.19 34.47
CA VAL A 991 -21.38 -15.49 34.24
C VAL A 991 -22.31 -16.36 33.42
N VAL A 992 -21.78 -16.89 32.31
CA VAL A 992 -22.48 -17.82 31.40
C VAL A 992 -21.65 -19.09 31.28
N ALA A 993 -22.31 -20.24 31.36
CA ALA A 993 -21.68 -21.56 31.27
C ALA A 993 -22.42 -22.43 30.25
N GLY A 994 -21.70 -23.28 29.52
CA GLY A 994 -22.33 -24.25 28.60
C GLY A 994 -21.36 -25.26 28.01
N ASP A 995 -21.92 -26.30 27.39
CA ASP A 995 -21.18 -27.34 26.68
C ASP A 995 -20.92 -26.91 25.22
N HIS A 996 -19.75 -27.23 24.68
CA HIS A 996 -19.41 -27.03 23.27
C HIS A 996 -18.62 -28.21 22.73
N GLY A 997 -19.16 -28.91 21.74
CA GLY A 997 -18.59 -30.17 21.26
C GLY A 997 -18.51 -31.20 22.40
N LYS A 998 -17.30 -31.70 22.68
CA LYS A 998 -17.02 -32.63 23.79
C LYS A 998 -16.53 -31.93 25.07
N GLY A 999 -16.39 -30.60 25.09
CA GLY A 999 -15.86 -29.86 26.23
C GLY A 999 -16.83 -28.83 26.79
N ARG A 1000 -16.30 -27.94 27.63
CA ARG A 1000 -17.08 -26.98 28.42
C ARG A 1000 -16.42 -25.61 28.49
N TYR A 1001 -17.26 -24.58 28.55
CA TYR A 1001 -16.81 -23.19 28.63
C TYR A 1001 -17.58 -22.42 29.70
N VAL A 1002 -16.85 -21.61 30.47
CA VAL A 1002 -17.39 -20.61 31.40
C VAL A 1002 -16.85 -19.24 31.01
N ALA A 1003 -17.74 -18.34 30.61
CA ALA A 1003 -17.47 -16.92 30.42
C ALA A 1003 -17.82 -16.18 31.72
N CYS A 1004 -16.82 -15.62 32.40
CA CYS A 1004 -16.98 -14.91 33.67
C CYS A 1004 -16.59 -13.43 33.48
N GLY A 1005 -17.55 -12.51 33.55
CA GLY A 1005 -17.31 -11.08 33.38
C GLY A 1005 -16.67 -10.40 34.59
N LEU A 1006 -16.50 -11.11 35.71
CA LEU A 1006 -15.78 -10.62 36.88
C LEU A 1006 -14.27 -10.59 36.61
N LEU A 1007 -13.53 -9.74 37.33
CA LEU A 1007 -12.06 -9.71 37.33
C LEU A 1007 -11.47 -10.21 38.66
N PRO A 1008 -11.66 -11.49 39.02
CA PRO A 1008 -11.08 -12.06 40.22
C PRO A 1008 -9.55 -12.02 40.09
N GLY A 1009 -8.86 -11.74 41.20
CA GLY A 1009 -7.39 -11.63 41.20
C GLY A 1009 -6.87 -10.20 41.09
N CYS A 1010 -7.75 -9.20 40.96
CA CYS A 1010 -7.36 -7.78 40.93
C CYS A 1010 -8.01 -6.96 42.05
N SER A 1011 -7.26 -5.99 42.58
CA SER A 1011 -7.76 -4.92 43.45
C SER A 1011 -8.40 -3.80 42.64
N ALA A 1012 -9.14 -2.90 43.30
CA ALA A 1012 -9.68 -1.69 42.68
C ALA A 1012 -8.63 -0.80 41.97
N ASP A 1013 -7.33 -0.94 42.26
CA ASP A 1013 -6.28 -0.21 41.55
C ASP A 1013 -5.68 -1.00 40.36
N ALA A 1014 -6.34 -2.08 39.93
CA ALA A 1014 -5.90 -3.01 38.89
C ALA A 1014 -4.52 -3.66 39.17
N GLN A 1015 -4.21 -3.85 40.45
CA GLN A 1015 -3.03 -4.57 40.93
C GLN A 1015 -3.39 -6.00 41.31
N GLU A 1016 -2.40 -6.90 41.31
CA GLU A 1016 -2.56 -8.28 41.80
C GLU A 1016 -3.08 -8.28 43.25
N ALA A 1017 -4.19 -8.97 43.49
CA ALA A 1017 -4.77 -9.14 44.81
C ALA A 1017 -5.55 -10.46 44.90
N PRO A 1018 -5.57 -11.14 46.07
CA PRO A 1018 -6.35 -12.37 46.24
C PRO A 1018 -7.84 -12.15 45.90
N PRO A 1019 -8.49 -13.07 45.14
CA PRO A 1019 -9.93 -13.05 44.96
C PRO A 1019 -10.67 -13.15 46.31
N THR A 1020 -11.91 -12.67 46.37
CA THR A 1020 -12.75 -12.87 47.56
C THR A 1020 -13.03 -14.37 47.80
N ALA A 1021 -13.54 -14.72 48.97
CA ALA A 1021 -13.89 -16.11 49.28
C ALA A 1021 -14.96 -16.67 48.31
N ASP A 1022 -15.90 -15.83 47.89
CA ASP A 1022 -16.97 -16.20 46.96
C ASP A 1022 -16.45 -16.33 45.52
N GLU A 1023 -15.58 -15.41 45.08
CA GLU A 1023 -14.90 -15.50 43.79
C GLU A 1023 -14.00 -16.74 43.70
N THR A 1024 -13.27 -17.04 44.77
CA THR A 1024 -12.44 -18.25 44.89
C THR A 1024 -13.28 -19.51 44.73
N ARG A 1025 -14.44 -19.56 45.39
CA ARG A 1025 -15.37 -20.69 45.28
C ARG A 1025 -15.96 -20.81 43.87
N LEU A 1026 -16.43 -19.70 43.30
CA LEU A 1026 -16.95 -19.65 41.93
C LEU A 1026 -15.91 -20.16 40.92
N LEU A 1027 -14.68 -19.65 40.99
CA LEU A 1027 -13.58 -20.02 40.10
C LEU A 1027 -13.21 -21.50 40.24
N THR A 1028 -13.10 -21.99 41.47
CA THR A 1028 -12.78 -23.41 41.74
C THR A 1028 -13.86 -24.33 41.19
N ASN A 1029 -15.13 -23.95 41.36
CA ASN A 1029 -16.27 -24.69 40.82
C ASN A 1029 -16.31 -24.65 39.29
N ALA A 1030 -16.02 -23.48 38.68
CA ALA A 1030 -15.92 -23.34 37.23
C ALA A 1030 -14.86 -24.27 36.65
N VAL A 1031 -13.66 -24.28 37.24
CA VAL A 1031 -12.58 -25.19 36.84
C VAL A 1031 -13.01 -26.65 36.97
N ARG A 1032 -13.53 -27.06 38.13
CA ARG A 1032 -13.97 -28.46 38.34
C ARG A 1032 -15.11 -28.89 37.43
N TRP A 1033 -16.00 -27.98 37.08
CA TRP A 1033 -17.11 -28.27 36.17
C TRP A 1033 -16.64 -28.39 34.72
N CYS A 1034 -15.73 -27.51 34.29
CA CYS A 1034 -15.12 -27.55 32.95
C CYS A 1034 -14.25 -28.79 32.72
N ALA A 1035 -13.71 -29.39 33.77
CA ALA A 1035 -12.87 -30.60 33.69
C ALA A 1035 -13.61 -31.89 33.33
N ARG A 1036 -14.95 -31.92 33.44
CA ARG A 1036 -15.75 -33.14 33.26
C ARG A 1036 -16.19 -33.27 31.81
N ALA A 1037 -16.16 -34.48 31.27
CA ALA A 1037 -16.74 -34.77 29.96
C ALA A 1037 -18.28 -34.56 29.99
N PRO A 1038 -18.91 -34.12 28.89
CA PRO A 1038 -20.37 -33.93 28.79
C PRO A 1038 -21.20 -35.19 29.04
N GLN A 1039 -20.59 -36.37 29.22
CA GLN A 1039 -21.26 -37.64 29.49
C GLN A 1039 -21.00 -38.26 30.87
N ASP A 1040 -20.25 -37.61 31.77
CA ASP A 1040 -20.16 -38.12 33.15
C ASP A 1040 -21.44 -37.77 33.92
N PRO A 1041 -22.21 -38.75 34.44
CA PRO A 1041 -23.31 -38.45 35.34
C PRO A 1041 -22.76 -37.77 36.59
N PRO A 1042 -23.51 -36.83 37.20
CA PRO A 1042 -23.06 -36.18 38.43
C PRO A 1042 -22.79 -37.25 39.49
N ALA A 1043 -21.57 -37.29 40.00
CA ALA A 1043 -21.25 -38.10 41.18
C ALA A 1043 -22.18 -37.68 42.34
N PRO A 1044 -22.64 -38.64 43.17
CA PRO A 1044 -23.67 -38.42 44.18
C PRO A 1044 -23.29 -37.39 45.25
#